data_AF-L9U788-F1
#
_entry.id   AF-L9U788-F1
#
_cell.length_a   1.000
_cell.length_b   1.000
_cell.length_c   1.000
_cell.angle_alpha   90.00
_cell.angle_beta   90.00
_cell.angle_gamma   90.00
#
_symmetry.space_group_name_H-M   'P 1'
#
loop_
_entity.id
_entity.type
_entity.pdbx_description
1 polymer ?
#
loop_
_entity_poly.entity_id
_entity_poly.type
_entity_poly.pdbx_seq_one_letter_code
_entity_poly.pdbx_strand_id
1 'polypeptide(L)'
;MSNANRSLLLSTGLFDEVWYVQRYADAQHSHLPPLEHFLNYGWPLGRCPGPGFDPQAYLQRYPDIGKSGLDPLLHYIRHGRYEGRQAVVGEGGSSSMPQPQPQPQLAVVLHAYHLDLVALLGERLALLTEPFDLFITTPHAPNTREIVALQKRYPGAQVVCCPNRGRDIAPFFSLLPRLQQYTLCLKLHTKQGVTPVAKQWRETLLSNVLPSGDGVRQLVARLRSDTQLQLAGPQRLFMSQLAMRFGNDSWLGRLGKSLNVPLESDWGFFAGSMFWCRPQALVALAEEVSKLTFEPETGQQDGELAHALERLVAGVVQPQSERLLLLSHDASGKFSMTPYRSGMALEHTMPSQLMAPSSGKLRLAGDLNLTGGFAISGWLADCNTKAPRKVQVRIDGHYDIEALASQFRSDLRDNGIGDGRHAFEVYPPVELVDGQNHRIELIDAASGDLVASGEARWEFQRDFSDFAGYLTHGLVDPYLSRPFREADKRCLAAMENVADGLTRDAQALAKAPLVTVIMPCFNRLDTIEAAVESVSSQVYANWELLLVDDGSTDGTREWCERQAAKNERIQLIALKKNRGVSHARNQGLEVAQGAYIAYLDSDNVWDPRYLAAMVGAFSREPTAQAFYSGLYRYTGNATEPSGVLFGPLNRALLFNRNYVDLNAFCHTREAYQQCGGFDETLPRFVDWDLIRRYSQRVRLCSVPVVLTHYYYGRAANTLTANTEYVGYLDQVREATGHQWSAAKSTASTALQRGVSVVIPSYESLEDLRDCLTSLEALALGDKLEVIVVDNDSSSPVKKFLEEAQAAGRLKAIFNSCNYGFTHAVNLGLAAAKTDHDLMLLNNDAHVEPGALEAMQLAATQLPECGLVVPQQILPGGTPTLTTHVPYADADQPCDVNLSAHHSNIVTPPLLHDGRVLEISFAPFFCVYIPRETYRSAGPLDAQFGRHYRSDRIYCDVVRHLLGLRIYHVSDACVVHKLQKSTRVLSGRSNSQFDLMFRKNQWDEPTRHTLGFRKAVWDL
;
A
#
# COMPACT_ATOMS: atom_id res chain seq x y z
N MET A 1 -15.43 -28.52 20.06
CA MET A 1 -16.11 -29.56 19.25
C MET A 1 -17.55 -29.74 19.73
N SER A 2 -18.46 -30.29 18.91
CA SER A 2 -19.88 -30.47 19.28
C SER A 2 -20.12 -31.68 20.22
N ASN A 3 -21.17 -31.61 21.05
CA ASN A 3 -21.57 -32.70 21.97
C ASN A 3 -21.84 -34.05 21.27
N ALA A 4 -22.18 -34.04 19.98
CA ALA A 4 -22.43 -35.25 19.19
C ALA A 4 -21.17 -36.12 18.95
N ASN A 5 -19.96 -35.52 18.92
CA ASN A 5 -18.71 -36.28 18.71
C ASN A 5 -18.33 -37.09 19.97
N ARG A 6 -18.65 -36.55 21.15
CA ARG A 6 -18.33 -37.16 22.46
C ARG A 6 -19.11 -38.45 22.68
N SER A 7 -20.42 -38.43 22.45
CA SER A 7 -21.27 -39.62 22.58
C SER A 7 -20.89 -40.70 21.57
N LEU A 8 -20.48 -40.32 20.36
CA LEU A 8 -20.08 -41.27 19.33
C LEU A 8 -18.81 -42.05 19.72
N LEU A 9 -17.78 -41.37 20.25
CA LEU A 9 -16.53 -42.00 20.66
C LEU A 9 -16.72 -43.02 21.78
N LEU A 10 -17.49 -42.65 22.82
CA LEU A 10 -17.80 -43.54 23.94
C LEU A 10 -18.64 -44.76 23.51
N SER A 11 -19.56 -44.59 22.54
CA SER A 11 -20.43 -45.67 22.07
C SER A 11 -19.73 -46.80 21.32
N THR A 12 -18.50 -46.59 20.86
CA THR A 12 -17.76 -47.60 20.05
C THR A 12 -16.84 -48.52 20.85
N GLY A 13 -16.57 -48.20 22.12
CA GLY A 13 -15.65 -48.97 22.97
C GLY A 13 -14.17 -48.90 22.55
N LEU A 14 -13.82 -48.09 21.55
CA LEU A 14 -12.43 -47.92 21.08
C LEU A 14 -11.61 -46.95 21.94
N PHE A 15 -12.30 -46.11 22.72
CA PHE A 15 -11.68 -45.30 23.77
C PHE A 15 -11.89 -45.98 25.12
N ASP A 16 -10.79 -46.42 25.73
CA ASP A 16 -10.79 -47.06 27.06
C ASP A 16 -10.18 -46.10 28.06
N GLU A 17 -11.03 -45.46 28.85
CA GLU A 17 -10.65 -44.44 29.82
C GLU A 17 -9.66 -44.96 30.87
N VAL A 18 -9.87 -46.19 31.37
CA VAL A 18 -9.02 -46.77 32.42
C VAL A 18 -7.64 -47.10 31.85
N TRP A 19 -7.61 -47.75 30.69
CA TRP A 19 -6.36 -48.06 30.00
C TRP A 19 -5.60 -46.79 29.64
N TYR A 20 -6.30 -45.78 29.13
CA TYR A 20 -5.70 -44.53 28.67
C TYR A 20 -5.01 -43.77 29.81
N VAL A 21 -5.67 -43.66 30.97
CA VAL A 21 -5.11 -42.99 32.14
C VAL A 21 -3.95 -43.79 32.74
N GLN A 22 -4.04 -45.12 32.78
CA GLN A 22 -2.94 -45.97 33.25
C GLN A 22 -1.72 -45.93 32.33
N ARG A 23 -1.94 -45.78 31.01
CA ARG A 23 -0.87 -45.79 30.01
C ARG A 23 -0.16 -44.45 29.90
N TYR A 24 -0.85 -43.34 30.11
CA TYR A 24 -0.32 -41.99 29.88
C TYR A 24 -0.39 -41.14 31.16
N ALA A 25 0.77 -41.01 31.82
CA ALA A 25 0.89 -40.32 33.10
C ALA A 25 0.39 -38.86 33.06
N ASP A 26 0.60 -38.12 31.98
CA ASP A 26 0.09 -36.75 31.87
C ASP A 26 -1.43 -36.68 31.70
N ALA A 27 -2.09 -37.72 31.15
CA ALA A 27 -3.55 -37.81 31.18
C ALA A 27 -4.05 -37.97 32.62
N GLN A 28 -3.36 -38.80 33.43
CA GLN A 28 -3.64 -39.02 34.85
C GLN A 28 -3.50 -37.75 35.70
N HIS A 29 -2.55 -36.88 35.37
CA HIS A 29 -2.27 -35.67 36.14
C HIS A 29 -2.90 -34.40 35.54
N SER A 30 -3.64 -34.50 34.43
CA SER A 30 -4.17 -33.32 33.72
C SER A 30 -5.39 -32.63 34.36
N HIS A 31 -6.01 -33.25 35.37
CA HIS A 31 -7.31 -32.85 35.95
C HIS A 31 -8.49 -32.74 34.95
N LEU A 32 -8.28 -33.08 33.67
CA LEU A 32 -9.31 -33.14 32.65
C LEU A 32 -9.95 -34.53 32.61
N PRO A 33 -11.24 -34.64 32.24
CA PRO A 33 -11.82 -35.92 31.88
C PRO A 33 -10.96 -36.61 30.80
N PRO A 34 -10.61 -37.89 30.92
CA PRO A 34 -9.64 -38.55 30.04
C PRO A 34 -9.97 -38.46 28.55
N LEU A 35 -11.26 -38.48 28.19
CA LEU A 35 -11.71 -38.25 26.82
C LEU A 35 -11.41 -36.83 26.32
N GLU A 36 -11.60 -35.82 27.18
CA GLU A 36 -11.25 -34.42 26.85
C GLU A 36 -9.74 -34.26 26.73
N HIS A 37 -8.98 -34.93 27.60
CA HIS A 37 -7.53 -34.96 27.47
C HIS A 37 -7.10 -35.61 26.14
N PHE A 38 -7.72 -36.73 25.76
CA PHE A 38 -7.43 -37.38 24.49
C PHE A 38 -7.78 -36.52 23.27
N LEU A 39 -8.93 -35.86 23.27
CA LEU A 39 -9.39 -35.02 22.16
C LEU A 39 -8.57 -33.75 21.98
N ASN A 40 -8.16 -33.13 23.08
CA ASN A 40 -7.44 -31.86 23.04
C ASN A 40 -5.91 -32.06 22.93
N TYR A 41 -5.38 -33.17 23.45
CA TYR A 41 -3.93 -33.40 23.55
C TYR A 41 -3.51 -34.80 23.11
N GLY A 42 -4.29 -35.85 23.38
CA GLY A 42 -3.90 -37.23 23.12
C GLY A 42 -3.68 -37.61 21.67
N TRP A 43 -4.70 -37.48 20.81
CA TRP A 43 -4.60 -37.88 19.41
C TRP A 43 -3.62 -37.01 18.59
N PRO A 44 -3.47 -35.68 18.81
CA PRO A 44 -2.43 -34.90 18.15
C PRO A 44 -1.02 -35.34 18.57
N LEU A 45 -0.88 -35.90 19.77
CA LEU A 45 0.35 -36.52 20.27
C LEU A 45 0.51 -37.99 19.82
N GLY A 46 -0.39 -38.49 18.96
CA GLY A 46 -0.36 -39.85 18.44
C GLY A 46 -0.63 -40.94 19.47
N ARG A 47 -1.30 -40.61 20.58
CA ARG A 47 -1.61 -41.58 21.64
C ARG A 47 -2.71 -42.53 21.24
N CYS A 48 -2.63 -43.77 21.70
CA CYS A 48 -3.68 -44.74 21.48
C CYS A 48 -4.87 -44.44 22.40
N PRO A 49 -6.10 -44.29 21.90
CA PRO A 49 -7.32 -44.12 22.70
C PRO A 49 -7.63 -45.31 23.61
N GLY A 50 -7.07 -46.48 23.29
CA GLY A 50 -7.28 -47.75 23.98
C GLY A 50 -6.48 -48.84 23.25
N PRO A 51 -6.46 -50.08 23.77
CA PRO A 51 -5.72 -51.18 23.15
C PRO A 51 -6.30 -51.61 21.80
N GLY A 52 -7.53 -51.21 21.47
CA GLY A 52 -8.25 -51.58 20.26
C GLY A 52 -8.02 -50.70 19.03
N PHE A 53 -7.22 -49.63 19.13
CA PHE A 53 -6.96 -48.73 18.01
C PHE A 53 -5.64 -47.97 18.18
N ASP A 54 -4.75 -48.05 17.19
CA ASP A 54 -3.51 -47.28 17.13
C ASP A 54 -3.61 -46.20 16.03
N PRO A 55 -3.71 -44.90 16.41
CA PRO A 55 -3.84 -43.80 15.44
C PRO A 55 -2.62 -43.65 14.54
N GLN A 56 -1.41 -43.94 15.03
CA GLN A 56 -0.20 -43.81 14.22
C GLN A 56 -0.13 -44.94 13.19
N ALA A 57 -0.39 -46.18 13.61
CA ALA A 57 -0.43 -47.31 12.69
C ALA A 57 -1.57 -47.16 11.66
N TYR A 58 -2.72 -46.61 12.07
CA TYR A 58 -3.83 -46.29 11.17
C TYR A 58 -3.44 -45.22 10.13
N LEU A 59 -2.79 -44.13 10.54
CA LEU A 59 -2.33 -43.08 9.62
C LEU A 59 -1.21 -43.54 8.69
N GLN A 60 -0.30 -44.41 9.15
CA GLN A 60 0.73 -45.01 8.31
C GLN A 60 0.12 -45.95 7.27
N ARG A 61 -0.90 -46.72 7.64
CA ARG A 61 -1.59 -47.63 6.74
C ARG A 61 -2.51 -46.91 5.75
N TYR A 62 -3.03 -45.74 6.12
CA TYR A 62 -3.90 -44.91 5.29
C TYR A 62 -3.35 -43.47 5.14
N PRO A 63 -2.30 -43.27 4.31
CA PRO A 63 -1.61 -41.98 4.18
C PRO A 63 -2.48 -40.83 3.63
N ASP A 64 -3.59 -41.15 2.97
CA ASP A 64 -4.58 -40.20 2.50
C ASP A 64 -5.25 -39.44 3.66
N ILE A 65 -5.42 -40.10 4.81
CA ILE A 65 -5.97 -39.49 6.03
C ILE A 65 -4.89 -38.68 6.78
N GLY A 66 -3.63 -39.12 6.72
CA GLY A 66 -2.52 -38.39 7.33
C GLY A 66 -2.31 -37.00 6.74
N LYS A 67 -2.63 -36.80 5.46
CA LYS A 67 -2.54 -35.50 4.77
C LYS A 67 -3.72 -34.57 5.04
N SER A 68 -4.86 -35.09 5.51
CA SER A 68 -6.06 -34.28 5.75
C SER A 68 -6.09 -33.63 7.14
N GLY A 69 -5.20 -34.04 8.05
CA GLY A 69 -5.13 -33.52 9.41
C GLY A 69 -6.34 -33.85 10.29
N LEU A 70 -7.18 -34.81 9.87
CA LEU A 70 -8.37 -35.25 10.60
C LEU A 70 -7.99 -36.20 11.76
N ASP A 71 -8.77 -36.16 12.84
CA ASP A 71 -8.65 -37.13 13.95
C ASP A 71 -8.80 -38.57 13.40
N PRO A 72 -7.77 -39.43 13.51
CA PRO A 72 -7.77 -40.76 12.91
C PRO A 72 -8.85 -41.69 13.47
N LEU A 73 -9.14 -41.59 14.77
CA LEU A 73 -10.15 -42.40 15.44
C LEU A 73 -11.55 -41.95 15.04
N LEU A 74 -11.79 -40.63 15.04
CA LEU A 74 -13.08 -40.09 14.64
C LEU A 74 -13.36 -40.33 13.14
N HIS A 75 -12.33 -40.22 12.30
CA HIS A 75 -12.40 -40.59 10.88
C HIS A 75 -12.76 -42.08 10.73
N TYR A 76 -12.06 -42.97 11.44
CA TYR A 76 -12.34 -44.41 11.36
C TYR A 76 -13.78 -44.74 11.76
N ILE A 77 -14.28 -44.15 12.84
CA ILE A 77 -15.64 -44.41 13.34
C ILE A 77 -16.72 -43.89 12.37
N ARG A 78 -16.48 -42.74 11.72
CA ARG A 78 -17.48 -42.09 10.86
C ARG A 78 -17.47 -42.57 9.42
N HIS A 79 -16.29 -42.88 8.91
CA HIS A 79 -16.07 -43.13 7.49
C HIS A 79 -15.29 -44.44 7.30
N GLY A 80 -14.12 -44.56 7.93
CA GLY A 80 -13.19 -45.67 7.67
C GLY A 80 -13.79 -47.07 7.82
N ARG A 81 -14.58 -47.33 8.87
CA ARG A 81 -15.20 -48.65 9.10
C ARG A 81 -16.27 -49.02 8.06
N TYR A 82 -16.95 -48.02 7.50
CA TYR A 82 -17.98 -48.21 6.47
C TYR A 82 -17.38 -48.27 5.06
N GLU A 83 -16.18 -47.70 4.89
CA GLU A 83 -15.33 -47.84 3.71
C GLU A 83 -14.56 -49.17 3.67
N GLY A 84 -14.75 -50.06 4.67
CA GLY A 84 -14.06 -51.35 4.76
C GLY A 84 -12.61 -51.27 5.25
N ARG A 85 -12.16 -50.11 5.74
CA ARG A 85 -10.83 -49.97 6.36
C ARG A 85 -10.81 -50.72 7.69
N GLN A 86 -9.69 -51.36 8.01
CA GLN A 86 -9.53 -52.10 9.26
C GLN A 86 -9.05 -51.21 10.40
N ALA A 87 -9.61 -51.39 11.60
CA ALA A 87 -9.00 -50.92 12.84
C ALA A 87 -7.63 -51.60 12.98
N VAL A 88 -6.58 -50.79 13.17
CA VAL A 88 -5.23 -51.30 13.33
C VAL A 88 -4.94 -51.36 14.83
N VAL A 89 -4.62 -52.56 15.32
CA VAL A 89 -4.17 -52.83 16.70
C VAL A 89 -2.69 -53.18 16.65
N GLY A 90 -1.87 -52.50 17.46
CA GLY A 90 -0.43 -52.75 17.49
C GLY A 90 -0.10 -54.14 18.05
N GLU A 91 0.70 -54.93 17.34
CA GLU A 91 1.13 -56.26 17.79
C GLU A 91 1.95 -56.15 19.09
N GLY A 92 1.47 -56.82 20.14
CA GLY A 92 2.21 -56.98 21.38
C GLY A 92 3.40 -57.92 21.18
N GLY A 93 4.62 -57.38 21.24
CA GLY A 93 5.86 -58.15 21.17
C GLY A 93 6.88 -57.62 22.17
N SER A 94 7.16 -58.44 23.19
CA SER A 94 8.31 -58.27 24.07
C SER A 94 9.61 -58.42 23.25
N SER A 95 10.21 -57.30 22.88
CA SER A 95 11.65 -57.22 22.61
C SER A 95 12.25 -56.39 23.72
N SER A 96 13.27 -56.95 24.38
CA SER A 96 14.24 -56.27 25.23
C SER A 96 14.19 -54.76 25.11
N MET A 97 13.92 -54.07 26.22
CA MET A 97 14.04 -52.62 26.37
C MET A 97 15.09 -52.10 25.38
N PRO A 98 14.71 -51.36 24.31
CA PRO A 98 15.73 -50.57 23.64
C PRO A 98 16.36 -49.78 24.77
N GLN A 99 17.67 -49.96 24.98
CA GLN A 99 18.38 -49.13 25.96
C GLN A 99 17.89 -47.71 25.73
N PRO A 100 17.43 -46.98 26.76
CA PRO A 100 16.96 -45.63 26.57
C PRO A 100 18.09 -44.91 25.84
N GLN A 101 17.88 -44.56 24.57
CA GLN A 101 18.59 -43.41 24.05
C GLN A 101 18.28 -42.33 25.08
N PRO A 102 19.30 -41.75 25.73
CA PRO A 102 19.07 -40.90 26.88
C PRO A 102 18.06 -39.85 26.45
N GLN A 103 16.84 -39.94 27.00
CA GLN A 103 15.77 -39.02 26.69
C GLN A 103 16.37 -37.63 26.93
N PRO A 104 16.38 -36.74 25.92
CA PRO A 104 17.11 -35.49 26.04
C PRO A 104 16.64 -34.80 27.31
N GLN A 105 17.57 -34.60 28.24
CA GLN A 105 17.27 -34.03 29.54
C GLN A 105 16.96 -32.52 29.44
N LEU A 106 17.14 -31.95 28.24
CA LEU A 106 17.00 -30.55 27.90
C LEU A 106 15.88 -30.33 26.87
N ALA A 107 14.97 -29.41 27.18
CA ALA A 107 14.05 -28.83 26.21
C ALA A 107 14.46 -27.40 25.84
N VAL A 108 14.17 -27.00 24.61
CA VAL A 108 14.29 -25.61 24.15
C VAL A 108 12.91 -25.15 23.69
N VAL A 109 12.41 -24.05 24.24
CA VAL A 109 11.19 -23.40 23.76
C VAL A 109 11.56 -22.11 23.05
N LEU A 110 11.25 -22.04 21.76
CA LEU A 110 11.44 -20.85 20.93
C LEU A 110 10.08 -20.28 20.52
N HIS A 111 9.74 -19.08 20.98
CA HIS A 111 8.60 -18.34 20.47
C HIS A 111 8.99 -17.51 19.24
N ALA A 112 8.50 -17.90 18.06
CA ALA A 112 8.78 -17.29 16.76
C ALA A 112 7.64 -16.36 16.33
N TYR A 113 7.74 -15.09 16.73
CA TYR A 113 6.83 -14.01 16.33
C TYR A 113 7.42 -13.15 15.20
N HIS A 114 8.67 -12.70 15.34
CA HIS A 114 9.40 -11.93 14.33
C HIS A 114 10.24 -12.87 13.46
N LEU A 115 9.72 -13.19 12.28
CA LEU A 115 10.26 -14.24 11.39
C LEU A 115 11.66 -13.91 10.85
N ASP A 116 12.00 -12.63 10.71
CA ASP A 116 13.32 -12.13 10.29
C ASP A 116 14.46 -12.54 11.24
N LEU A 117 14.15 -12.79 12.51
CA LEU A 117 15.12 -13.20 13.53
C LEU A 117 15.22 -14.72 13.73
N VAL A 118 14.39 -15.51 13.03
CA VAL A 118 14.36 -16.97 13.19
C VAL A 118 15.68 -17.61 12.74
N ALA A 119 16.27 -17.11 11.65
CA ALA A 119 17.56 -17.60 11.17
C ALA A 119 18.68 -17.39 12.21
N LEU A 120 18.76 -16.18 12.79
CA LEU A 120 19.73 -15.82 13.83
C LEU A 120 19.61 -16.75 15.06
N LEU A 121 18.38 -16.99 15.55
CA LEU A 121 18.19 -17.89 16.69
C LEU A 121 18.48 -19.35 16.33
N GLY A 122 18.13 -19.78 15.12
CA GLY A 122 18.54 -21.09 14.60
C GLY A 122 20.06 -21.28 14.58
N GLU A 123 20.83 -20.23 14.29
CA GLU A 123 22.30 -20.26 14.39
C GLU A 123 22.79 -20.31 15.83
N ARG A 124 22.22 -19.52 16.72
CA ARG A 124 22.58 -19.53 18.16
C ARG A 124 22.28 -20.88 18.82
N LEU A 125 21.21 -21.57 18.42
CA LEU A 125 20.89 -22.91 18.91
C LEU A 125 21.96 -23.95 18.55
N ALA A 126 22.76 -23.74 17.49
CA ALA A 126 23.87 -24.64 17.17
C ALA A 126 25.02 -24.60 18.20
N LEU A 127 25.01 -23.63 19.13
CA LEU A 127 25.95 -23.59 20.27
C LEU A 127 25.64 -24.65 21.33
N LEU A 128 24.41 -25.20 21.35
CA LEU A 128 24.05 -26.32 22.21
C LEU A 128 24.63 -27.62 21.63
N THR A 129 25.66 -28.14 22.28
CA THR A 129 26.35 -29.37 21.84
C THR A 129 25.73 -30.66 22.41
N GLU A 130 24.79 -30.54 23.36
CA GLU A 130 24.08 -31.69 23.92
C GLU A 130 22.73 -31.92 23.22
N PRO A 131 22.22 -33.16 23.15
CA PRO A 131 20.90 -33.44 22.59
C PRO A 131 19.78 -32.69 23.33
N PHE A 132 18.87 -32.06 22.59
CA PHE A 132 17.71 -31.35 23.12
C PHE A 132 16.47 -31.53 22.23
N ASP A 133 15.28 -31.39 22.84
CA ASP A 133 14.02 -31.31 22.11
C ASP A 133 13.62 -29.85 21.88
N LEU A 134 13.29 -29.49 20.64
CA LEU A 134 12.91 -28.13 20.25
C LEU A 134 11.39 -27.99 20.10
N PHE A 135 10.79 -27.08 20.85
CA PHE A 135 9.40 -26.65 20.72
C PHE A 135 9.34 -25.25 20.12
N ILE A 136 8.74 -25.13 18.94
CA ILE A 136 8.56 -23.86 18.24
C ILE A 136 7.12 -23.41 18.44
N THR A 137 6.90 -22.35 19.22
CA THR A 137 5.57 -21.74 19.34
C THR A 137 5.46 -20.56 18.38
N THR A 138 4.34 -20.42 17.67
CA THR A 138 4.16 -19.31 16.73
C THR A 138 2.67 -19.03 16.48
N PRO A 139 2.27 -17.77 16.23
CA PRO A 139 0.95 -17.46 15.68
C PRO A 139 0.87 -17.62 14.16
N HIS A 140 2.00 -17.84 13.49
CA HIS A 140 2.07 -18.02 12.05
C HIS A 140 1.71 -19.45 11.64
N ALA A 141 1.39 -19.63 10.36
CA ALA A 141 1.09 -20.96 9.83
C ALA A 141 2.34 -21.88 9.92
N PRO A 142 2.21 -23.18 10.26
CA PRO A 142 3.35 -24.09 10.41
C PRO A 142 4.22 -24.20 9.15
N ASN A 143 3.64 -23.99 7.98
CA ASN A 143 4.29 -24.10 6.67
C ASN A 143 4.96 -22.80 6.20
N THR A 144 5.03 -21.78 7.05
CA THR A 144 5.76 -20.53 6.77
C THR A 144 7.23 -20.84 6.49
N ARG A 145 7.82 -20.21 5.46
CA ARG A 145 9.17 -20.49 4.95
C ARG A 145 10.23 -20.57 6.05
N GLU A 146 10.24 -19.62 6.98
CA GLU A 146 11.24 -19.50 8.06
C GLU A 146 11.09 -20.62 9.10
N ILE A 147 9.84 -20.98 9.44
CA ILE A 147 9.54 -22.09 10.36
C ILE A 147 9.92 -23.43 9.72
N VAL A 148 9.58 -23.62 8.44
CA VAL A 148 9.99 -24.80 7.66
C VAL A 148 11.51 -24.89 7.55
N ALA A 149 12.21 -23.77 7.36
CA ALA A 149 13.67 -23.74 7.33
C ALA A 149 14.27 -24.16 8.69
N LEU A 150 13.68 -23.70 9.79
CA LEU A 150 14.10 -24.10 11.14
C LEU A 150 13.80 -25.60 11.41
N GLN A 151 12.64 -26.11 10.99
CA GLN A 151 12.33 -27.55 11.07
C GLN A 151 13.24 -28.40 10.18
N LYS A 152 13.65 -27.91 9.01
CA LYS A 152 14.65 -28.60 8.18
C LYS A 152 16.01 -28.68 8.88
N ARG A 153 16.39 -27.62 9.60
CA ARG A 153 17.63 -27.57 10.39
C ARG A 153 17.57 -28.45 11.65
N TYR A 154 16.39 -28.54 12.26
CA TYR A 154 16.11 -29.37 13.43
C TYR A 154 14.91 -30.30 13.14
N PRO A 155 15.11 -31.45 12.47
CA PRO A 155 14.03 -32.33 12.02
C PRO A 155 13.10 -32.87 13.13
N GLY A 156 13.57 -32.90 14.38
CA GLY A 156 12.77 -33.25 15.56
C GLY A 156 11.96 -32.10 16.17
N ALA A 157 11.98 -30.90 15.57
CA ALA A 157 11.32 -29.72 16.13
C ALA A 157 9.80 -29.81 16.02
N GLN A 158 9.12 -29.58 17.14
CA GLN A 158 7.67 -29.63 17.26
C GLN A 158 7.08 -28.23 17.17
N VAL A 159 6.27 -27.97 16.13
CA VAL A 159 5.60 -26.68 15.94
C VAL A 159 4.25 -26.70 16.64
N VAL A 160 4.00 -25.67 17.45
CA VAL A 160 2.76 -25.47 18.19
C VAL A 160 2.19 -24.10 17.82
N CYS A 161 1.11 -24.11 17.05
CA CYS A 161 0.40 -22.89 16.69
C CYS A 161 -0.43 -22.39 17.87
N CYS A 162 -0.23 -21.12 18.22
CA CYS A 162 -0.91 -20.46 19.33
C CYS A 162 -1.38 -19.07 18.89
N PRO A 163 -2.54 -18.58 19.35
CA PRO A 163 -2.99 -17.23 19.00
C PRO A 163 -1.98 -16.18 19.49
N ASN A 164 -1.92 -15.04 18.80
CA ASN A 164 -1.10 -13.90 19.23
C ASN A 164 -1.70 -13.20 20.46
N ARG A 165 -1.58 -13.84 21.63
CA ARG A 165 -2.07 -13.36 22.93
C ARG A 165 -1.05 -13.66 24.02
N GLY A 166 -0.81 -12.70 24.91
CA GLY A 166 0.17 -12.84 25.99
C GLY A 166 1.62 -12.99 25.51
N ARG A 167 1.90 -12.57 24.26
CA ARG A 167 3.22 -12.53 23.61
C ARG A 167 3.96 -13.86 23.74
N ASP A 168 5.20 -13.87 24.20
CA ASP A 168 6.02 -15.07 24.41
C ASP A 168 5.72 -15.80 25.73
N ILE A 169 4.95 -15.17 26.64
CA ILE A 169 4.68 -15.68 27.98
C ILE A 169 3.56 -16.73 27.95
N ALA A 170 2.40 -16.42 27.36
CA ALA A 170 1.28 -17.35 27.32
C ALA A 170 1.61 -18.65 26.55
N PRO A 171 2.26 -18.62 25.37
CA PRO A 171 2.67 -19.82 24.67
C PRO A 171 3.63 -20.68 25.48
N PHE A 172 4.57 -20.08 26.22
CA PHE A 172 5.48 -20.82 27.09
C PHE A 172 4.74 -21.55 28.22
N PHE A 173 3.84 -20.86 28.95
CA PHE A 173 3.06 -21.49 30.01
C PHE A 173 2.11 -22.58 29.49
N SER A 174 1.57 -22.43 28.28
CA SER A 174 0.75 -23.47 27.64
C SER A 174 1.53 -24.77 27.36
N LEU A 175 2.84 -24.68 27.15
CA LEU A 175 3.71 -25.84 26.96
C LEU A 175 4.24 -26.43 28.26
N LEU A 176 4.23 -25.68 29.35
CA LEU A 176 4.90 -26.05 30.60
C LEU A 176 4.50 -27.43 31.15
N PRO A 177 3.22 -27.89 31.07
CA PRO A 177 2.87 -29.27 31.45
C PRO A 177 3.66 -30.34 30.67
N ARG A 178 3.93 -30.10 29.38
CA ARG A 178 4.73 -31.00 28.53
C ARG A 178 6.23 -30.93 28.85
N LEU A 179 6.67 -29.80 29.42
CA LEU A 179 8.08 -29.57 29.75
C LEU A 179 8.48 -30.22 31.08
N GLN A 180 7.53 -30.65 31.92
CA GLN A 180 7.82 -31.25 33.24
C GLN A 180 8.62 -32.57 33.18
N GLN A 181 8.64 -33.24 32.03
CA GLN A 181 9.47 -34.44 31.82
C GLN A 181 10.96 -34.13 31.65
N TYR A 182 11.32 -32.87 31.36
CA TYR A 182 12.71 -32.46 31.16
C TYR A 182 13.32 -31.95 32.46
N THR A 183 14.63 -32.17 32.64
CA THR A 183 15.33 -31.67 33.83
C THR A 183 15.73 -30.21 33.69
N LEU A 184 15.95 -29.72 32.46
CA LEU A 184 16.25 -28.34 32.14
C LEU A 184 15.45 -27.87 30.93
N CYS A 185 15.09 -26.59 30.92
CA CYS A 185 14.44 -25.92 29.79
C CYS A 185 15.09 -24.57 29.52
N LEU A 186 15.45 -24.30 28.26
CA LEU A 186 15.86 -23.00 27.78
C LEU A 186 14.69 -22.30 27.09
N LYS A 187 14.27 -21.13 27.60
CA LYS A 187 13.22 -20.30 27.00
C LYS A 187 13.84 -19.17 26.19
N LEU A 188 13.45 -19.09 24.91
CA LEU A 188 13.86 -18.05 23.96
C LEU A 188 12.65 -17.49 23.24
N HIS A 189 12.79 -16.27 22.71
CA HIS A 189 11.80 -15.71 21.80
C HIS A 189 12.49 -14.76 20.80
N THR A 190 11.84 -14.49 19.67
CA THR A 190 12.28 -13.44 18.76
C THR A 190 11.98 -12.08 19.39
N LYS A 191 12.98 -11.20 19.52
CA LYS A 191 12.84 -9.84 20.08
C LYS A 191 13.30 -8.80 19.05
N GLN A 192 12.36 -8.13 18.39
CA GLN A 192 12.68 -7.08 17.41
C GLN A 192 12.95 -5.75 18.12
N GLY A 193 13.77 -4.91 17.48
CA GLY A 193 14.14 -3.60 17.98
C GLY A 193 15.12 -2.94 17.02
N VAL A 194 14.79 -1.73 16.56
CA VAL A 194 15.57 -1.00 15.54
C VAL A 194 16.70 -0.16 16.14
N THR A 195 16.56 0.28 17.39
CA THR A 195 17.55 1.15 18.07
C THR A 195 18.80 0.36 18.49
N PRO A 196 20.00 1.02 18.56
CA PRO A 196 21.21 0.40 19.09
C PRO A 196 21.03 -0.17 20.50
N VAL A 197 20.24 0.50 21.34
CA VAL A 197 19.87 0.04 22.69
C VAL A 197 19.05 -1.25 22.64
N ALA A 198 18.06 -1.36 21.74
CA ALA A 198 17.25 -2.57 21.61
C ALA A 198 18.03 -3.73 20.99
N LYS A 199 18.94 -3.46 20.03
CA LYS A 199 19.89 -4.44 19.49
C LYS A 199 20.88 -4.92 20.56
N GLN A 200 21.43 -4.00 21.35
CA GLN A 200 22.32 -4.32 22.47
C GLN A 200 21.59 -5.08 23.59
N TRP A 201 20.32 -4.75 23.85
CA TRP A 201 19.48 -5.51 24.78
C TRP A 201 19.27 -6.94 24.27
N ARG A 202 18.90 -7.13 23.00
CA ARG A 202 18.79 -8.48 22.40
C ARG A 202 20.11 -9.24 22.49
N GLU A 203 21.23 -8.62 22.12
CA GLU A 203 22.53 -9.28 22.18
C GLU A 203 22.90 -9.63 23.63
N THR A 204 22.62 -8.75 24.59
CA THR A 204 22.83 -9.03 26.03
C THR A 204 21.96 -10.19 26.51
N LEU A 205 20.70 -10.29 26.09
CA LEU A 205 19.85 -11.45 26.42
C LEU A 205 20.47 -12.74 25.87
N LEU A 206 20.79 -12.77 24.58
CA LEU A 206 21.24 -13.97 23.87
C LEU A 206 22.65 -14.39 24.28
N SER A 207 23.61 -13.47 24.39
CA SER A 207 24.99 -13.81 24.73
C SER A 207 25.13 -14.36 26.14
N ASN A 208 24.25 -13.98 27.08
CA ASN A 208 24.29 -14.48 28.44
C ASN A 208 23.60 -15.84 28.61
N VAL A 209 22.46 -16.08 27.95
CA VAL A 209 21.77 -17.38 28.04
C VAL A 209 22.34 -18.42 27.06
N LEU A 210 22.97 -17.99 25.97
CA LEU A 210 23.68 -18.82 24.99
C LEU A 210 25.07 -18.21 24.67
N PRO A 211 26.03 -18.24 25.63
CA PRO A 211 27.39 -17.73 25.43
C PRO A 211 28.19 -18.54 24.41
N SER A 212 29.11 -17.89 23.69
CA SER A 212 30.00 -18.58 22.73
C SER A 212 31.10 -19.41 23.41
N GLY A 213 31.62 -20.43 22.72
CA GLY A 213 32.77 -21.23 23.17
C GLY A 213 32.43 -22.31 24.21
N ASP A 214 33.27 -22.47 25.24
CA ASP A 214 33.03 -23.40 26.36
C ASP A 214 31.90 -22.96 27.30
N GLY A 215 31.40 -21.71 27.18
CA GLY A 215 30.46 -21.12 28.12
C GLY A 215 29.15 -21.89 28.27
N VAL A 216 28.51 -22.30 27.17
CA VAL A 216 27.25 -23.08 27.21
C VAL A 216 27.48 -24.44 27.86
N ARG A 217 28.61 -25.12 27.57
CA ARG A 217 28.95 -26.40 28.21
C ARG A 217 29.11 -26.25 29.71
N GLN A 218 29.82 -25.21 30.16
CA GLN A 218 30.02 -24.93 31.58
C GLN A 218 28.71 -24.58 32.30
N LEU A 219 27.83 -23.80 31.65
CA LEU A 219 26.52 -23.44 32.19
C LEU A 219 25.64 -24.67 32.38
N VAL A 220 25.51 -25.51 31.34
CA VAL A 220 24.68 -26.73 31.42
C VAL A 220 25.27 -27.72 32.44
N ALA A 221 26.60 -27.90 32.46
CA ALA A 221 27.26 -28.72 33.47
C ALA A 221 27.00 -28.21 34.89
N ARG A 222 27.07 -26.90 35.11
CA ARG A 222 26.77 -26.29 36.41
C ARG A 222 25.32 -26.54 36.83
N LEU A 223 24.36 -26.24 35.95
CA LEU A 223 22.93 -26.44 36.22
C LEU A 223 22.59 -27.92 36.50
N ARG A 224 23.30 -28.87 35.89
CA ARG A 224 23.14 -30.31 36.18
C ARG A 224 23.77 -30.73 37.51
N SER A 225 25.00 -30.26 37.79
CA SER A 225 25.74 -30.61 39.00
C SER A 225 25.11 -30.06 40.28
N ASP A 226 24.42 -28.93 40.18
CA ASP A 226 23.83 -28.21 41.29
C ASP A 226 22.30 -28.22 41.15
N THR A 227 21.66 -29.21 41.75
CA THR A 227 20.21 -29.41 41.68
C THR A 227 19.43 -28.36 42.48
N GLN A 228 20.10 -27.54 43.29
CA GLN A 228 19.46 -26.43 44.01
C GLN A 228 19.18 -25.25 43.07
N LEU A 229 19.96 -25.08 42.00
CA LEU A 229 19.70 -24.07 40.97
C LEU A 229 18.44 -24.41 40.17
N GLN A 230 17.45 -23.51 40.21
CA GLN A 230 16.15 -23.67 39.56
C GLN A 230 15.95 -22.73 38.37
N LEU A 231 16.61 -21.57 38.33
CA LEU A 231 16.45 -20.57 37.27
C LEU A 231 17.77 -19.79 37.05
N ALA A 232 18.11 -19.51 35.80
CA ALA A 232 19.32 -18.76 35.42
C ALA A 232 19.06 -17.78 34.29
N GLY A 233 19.64 -16.58 34.35
CA GLY A 233 19.39 -15.53 33.38
C GLY A 233 20.40 -14.38 33.45
N PRO A 234 20.29 -13.39 32.55
CA PRO A 234 21.27 -12.30 32.40
C PRO A 234 21.31 -11.38 33.63
N GLN A 235 22.48 -11.27 34.26
CA GLN A 235 22.71 -10.44 35.46
C GLN A 235 22.40 -8.96 35.23
N ARG A 236 22.82 -8.41 34.09
CA ARG A 236 22.62 -6.98 33.77
C ARG A 236 21.15 -6.62 33.53
N LEU A 237 20.31 -7.63 33.33
CA LEU A 237 18.87 -7.48 33.14
C LEU A 237 18.07 -8.07 34.32
N PHE A 238 18.76 -8.34 35.44
CA PHE A 238 18.13 -8.78 36.68
C PHE A 238 17.71 -7.55 37.49
N MET A 239 16.45 -7.17 37.30
CA MET A 239 15.87 -5.91 37.79
C MET A 239 15.16 -6.09 39.12
N SER A 240 15.07 -5.04 39.92
CA SER A 240 14.20 -4.96 41.10
C SER A 240 12.72 -5.12 40.72
N GLN A 241 12.01 -6.06 41.34
CA GLN A 241 10.56 -6.18 41.11
C GLN A 241 9.81 -5.03 41.77
N LEU A 242 10.28 -4.56 42.94
CA LEU A 242 9.65 -3.44 43.67
C LEU A 242 9.76 -2.12 42.92
N ALA A 243 10.91 -1.82 42.33
CA ALA A 243 11.12 -0.58 41.60
C ALA A 243 10.46 -0.60 40.20
N MET A 244 10.22 -1.78 39.64
CA MET A 244 9.70 -1.94 38.28
C MET A 244 8.25 -2.45 38.25
N ARG A 245 7.39 -2.10 39.23
CA ARG A 245 6.02 -2.65 39.31
C ARG A 245 5.03 -2.12 38.27
N PHE A 246 5.25 -0.94 37.71
CA PHE A 246 4.52 -0.32 36.58
C PHE A 246 3.13 -0.94 36.29
N GLY A 247 2.12 -0.54 37.08
CA GLY A 247 0.72 -0.98 36.89
C GLY A 247 0.40 -2.45 37.20
N ASN A 248 1.37 -3.30 37.53
CA ASN A 248 1.17 -4.73 37.78
C ASN A 248 0.76 -5.08 39.23
N ASP A 249 0.56 -4.10 40.13
CA ASP A 249 0.24 -4.34 41.55
C ASP A 249 -1.01 -5.22 41.75
N SER A 250 -2.05 -5.04 40.93
CA SER A 250 -3.28 -5.83 41.01
C SER A 250 -3.02 -7.32 40.72
N TRP A 251 -2.30 -7.60 39.62
CA TRP A 251 -1.98 -8.96 39.21
C TRP A 251 -0.97 -9.62 40.16
N LEU A 252 0.07 -8.90 40.59
CA LEU A 252 1.03 -9.37 41.58
C LEU A 252 0.34 -9.65 42.92
N GLY A 253 -0.56 -8.76 43.37
CA GLY A 253 -1.39 -8.95 44.56
C GLY A 253 -2.22 -10.23 44.52
N ARG A 254 -2.91 -10.46 43.40
CA ARG A 254 -3.77 -11.63 43.20
C ARG A 254 -2.96 -12.94 43.15
N LEU A 255 -1.96 -12.99 42.29
CA LEU A 255 -1.20 -14.22 42.04
C LEU A 255 -0.18 -14.51 43.13
N GLY A 256 0.49 -13.48 43.65
CA GLY A 256 1.44 -13.64 44.75
C GLY A 256 0.79 -14.18 46.02
N LYS A 257 -0.46 -13.77 46.32
CA LYS A 257 -1.24 -14.35 47.42
C LYS A 257 -1.56 -15.84 47.19
N SER A 258 -1.96 -16.23 45.98
CA SER A 258 -2.25 -17.63 45.63
C SER A 258 -1.00 -18.52 45.71
N LEU A 259 0.15 -17.97 45.30
CA LEU A 259 1.42 -18.67 45.19
C LEU A 259 2.30 -18.55 46.45
N ASN A 260 1.80 -17.88 47.50
CA ASN A 260 2.53 -17.60 48.74
C ASN A 260 3.90 -16.93 48.52
N VAL A 261 3.97 -16.01 47.55
CA VAL A 261 5.16 -15.21 47.26
C VAL A 261 5.13 -13.95 48.14
N PRO A 262 6.17 -13.63 48.92
CA PRO A 262 6.17 -12.51 49.86
C PRO A 262 6.26 -11.19 49.10
N LEU A 263 5.11 -10.56 48.84
CA LEU A 263 4.99 -9.35 48.01
C LEU A 263 5.79 -8.15 48.53
N GLU A 264 6.09 -8.08 49.83
CA GLU A 264 6.90 -6.98 50.40
C GLU A 264 8.41 -7.19 50.21
N SER A 265 8.84 -8.35 49.72
CA SER A 265 10.26 -8.66 49.49
C SER A 265 10.66 -8.35 48.05
N ASP A 266 11.86 -7.82 47.82
CA ASP A 266 12.39 -7.67 46.46
C ASP A 266 13.18 -8.91 46.04
N TRP A 267 12.54 -9.79 45.27
CA TRP A 267 13.18 -11.00 44.74
C TRP A 267 13.85 -10.78 43.38
N GLY A 268 13.66 -9.61 42.76
CA GLY A 268 14.14 -9.31 41.40
C GLY A 268 13.57 -10.20 40.29
N PHE A 269 13.81 -9.86 39.03
CA PHE A 269 13.36 -10.66 37.87
C PHE A 269 14.22 -10.41 36.63
N PHE A 270 14.20 -11.34 35.66
CA PHE A 270 14.91 -11.20 34.40
C PHE A 270 14.04 -10.45 33.37
N ALA A 271 14.33 -9.18 33.13
CA ALA A 271 13.62 -8.36 32.15
C ALA A 271 13.96 -8.79 30.71
N GLY A 272 12.94 -9.10 29.92
CA GLY A 272 13.06 -9.63 28.55
C GLY A 272 12.94 -11.15 28.44
N SER A 273 12.42 -11.82 29.48
CA SER A 273 11.88 -13.19 29.50
C SER A 273 12.67 -14.33 28.82
N MET A 274 13.99 -14.19 28.63
CA MET A 274 14.89 -15.28 28.17
C MET A 274 15.72 -15.81 29.35
N PHE A 275 15.59 -17.09 29.63
CA PHE A 275 16.22 -17.72 30.79
C PHE A 275 16.28 -19.25 30.66
N TRP A 276 17.10 -19.86 31.50
CA TRP A 276 17.10 -21.30 31.77
C TRP A 276 16.29 -21.59 33.02
N CYS A 277 15.45 -22.62 33.03
CA CYS A 277 14.70 -23.03 34.21
C CYS A 277 14.63 -24.56 34.36
N ARG A 278 14.37 -25.01 35.58
CA ARG A 278 13.80 -26.35 35.84
C ARG A 278 12.28 -26.25 35.72
N PRO A 279 11.63 -26.93 34.76
CA PRO A 279 10.19 -26.83 34.56
C PRO A 279 9.36 -27.13 35.83
N GLN A 280 9.86 -28.03 36.69
CA GLN A 280 9.22 -28.40 37.96
C GLN A 280 9.10 -27.22 38.94
N ALA A 281 9.99 -26.23 38.86
CA ALA A 281 9.96 -25.05 39.72
C ALA A 281 8.82 -24.09 39.38
N LEU A 282 8.20 -24.23 38.20
CA LEU A 282 7.17 -23.32 37.71
C LEU A 282 5.76 -23.94 37.71
N VAL A 283 5.58 -25.16 38.23
CA VAL A 283 4.31 -25.90 38.18
C VAL A 283 3.17 -25.16 38.87
N ALA A 284 3.38 -24.69 40.11
CA ALA A 284 2.37 -23.94 40.84
C ALA A 284 1.95 -22.65 40.11
N LEU A 285 2.92 -21.95 39.49
CA LEU A 285 2.64 -20.77 38.67
C LEU A 285 1.85 -21.14 37.41
N ALA A 286 2.19 -22.27 36.76
CA ALA A 286 1.49 -22.78 35.58
C ALA A 286 0.01 -23.09 35.86
N GLU A 287 -0.26 -23.73 37.01
CA GLU A 287 -1.61 -24.07 37.45
C GLU A 287 -2.46 -22.82 37.64
N GLU A 288 -1.91 -21.77 38.26
CA GLU A 288 -2.61 -20.50 38.40
C GLU A 288 -2.82 -19.80 37.05
N VAL A 289 -1.83 -19.80 36.16
CA VAL A 289 -1.94 -19.23 34.80
C VAL A 289 -3.01 -19.94 33.97
N SER A 290 -3.16 -21.26 34.12
CA SER A 290 -4.15 -22.06 33.38
C SER A 290 -5.60 -21.65 33.66
N LYS A 291 -5.85 -20.95 34.78
CA LYS A 291 -7.18 -20.46 35.20
C LYS A 291 -7.49 -19.06 34.66
N LEU A 292 -6.55 -18.43 33.95
CA LEU A 292 -6.63 -17.03 33.53
C LEU A 292 -6.76 -16.91 32.02
N THR A 293 -7.28 -15.76 31.57
CA THR A 293 -7.36 -15.42 30.14
C THR A 293 -6.49 -14.21 29.87
N PHE A 294 -5.59 -14.33 28.90
CA PHE A 294 -4.75 -13.22 28.44
C PHE A 294 -5.55 -12.21 27.61
N GLU A 295 -5.20 -10.94 27.79
CA GLU A 295 -5.76 -9.80 27.08
C GLU A 295 -5.49 -9.90 25.56
N PRO A 296 -6.35 -9.29 24.69
CA PRO A 296 -6.07 -9.16 23.27
C PRO A 296 -4.81 -8.31 23.01
N GLU A 297 -3.98 -8.70 22.04
CA GLU A 297 -2.79 -7.92 21.67
C GLU A 297 -3.20 -6.61 20.98
N THR A 298 -2.92 -5.47 21.62
CA THR A 298 -3.21 -4.11 21.11
C THR A 298 -1.97 -3.20 21.13
N GLY A 299 -0.77 -3.79 21.21
CA GLY A 299 0.50 -3.09 21.42
C GLY A 299 0.98 -3.20 22.87
N GLN A 300 2.18 -2.68 23.18
CA GLN A 300 2.74 -2.72 24.53
C GLN A 300 1.98 -1.78 25.47
N GLN A 301 1.08 -2.33 26.29
CA GLN A 301 0.44 -1.60 27.38
C GLN A 301 1.02 -2.03 28.72
N ASP A 302 1.35 -1.05 29.55
CA ASP A 302 1.84 -1.29 30.91
C ASP A 302 0.75 -1.94 31.78
N GLY A 303 1.13 -2.78 32.74
CA GLY A 303 0.17 -3.42 33.67
C GLY A 303 -0.49 -4.73 33.21
N GLU A 304 -0.31 -5.19 31.97
CA GLU A 304 -0.89 -6.46 31.45
C GLU A 304 -0.42 -7.73 32.22
N LEU A 305 -1.22 -8.80 32.16
CA LEU A 305 -0.95 -10.08 32.83
C LEU A 305 0.43 -10.67 32.45
N ALA A 306 0.85 -10.56 31.20
CA ALA A 306 2.14 -11.08 30.73
C ALA A 306 3.34 -10.45 31.48
N HIS A 307 3.27 -9.15 31.77
CA HIS A 307 4.30 -8.43 32.51
C HIS A 307 4.36 -8.86 33.99
N ALA A 308 3.20 -9.08 34.62
CA ALA A 308 3.15 -9.60 35.98
C ALA A 308 3.75 -11.02 36.08
N LEU A 309 3.47 -11.86 35.09
CA LEU A 309 4.01 -13.23 35.03
C LEU A 309 5.52 -13.28 34.80
N GLU A 310 6.08 -12.41 33.95
CA GLU A 310 7.54 -12.27 33.77
C GLU A 310 8.26 -12.06 35.11
N ARG A 311 7.68 -11.24 36.00
CA ARG A 311 8.21 -10.94 37.34
C ARG A 311 8.05 -12.11 38.32
N LEU A 312 6.93 -12.84 38.23
CA LEU A 312 6.62 -13.94 39.14
C LEU A 312 7.44 -15.22 38.88
N VAL A 313 8.02 -15.39 37.68
CA VAL A 313 8.90 -16.54 37.38
C VAL A 313 10.05 -16.65 38.38
N ALA A 314 10.70 -15.53 38.73
CA ALA A 314 11.72 -15.51 39.78
C ALA A 314 11.10 -15.61 41.19
N GLY A 315 9.93 -14.98 41.41
CA GLY A 315 9.27 -14.93 42.72
C GLY A 315 8.87 -16.30 43.28
N VAL A 316 8.37 -17.20 42.42
CA VAL A 316 8.01 -18.57 42.84
C VAL A 316 9.22 -19.47 43.09
N VAL A 317 10.39 -19.09 42.56
CA VAL A 317 11.65 -19.82 42.75
C VAL A 317 12.36 -19.41 44.03
N GLN A 318 12.17 -18.17 44.50
CA GLN A 318 13.08 -17.51 45.43
C GLN A 318 12.75 -17.45 46.94
N PRO A 319 11.80 -18.18 47.55
CA PRO A 319 11.64 -18.11 49.01
C PRO A 319 12.81 -18.75 49.81
N GLN A 320 13.88 -19.22 49.15
CA GLN A 320 15.12 -19.74 49.77
C GLN A 320 16.35 -19.28 48.99
N SER A 321 17.38 -18.78 49.68
CA SER A 321 18.65 -18.27 49.12
C SER A 321 19.36 -19.31 48.24
N GLU A 322 20.10 -18.83 47.21
CA GLU A 322 21.00 -19.61 46.32
C GLU A 322 20.34 -20.49 45.22
N ARG A 323 19.05 -20.32 44.93
CA ARG A 323 18.36 -21.08 43.84
C ARG A 323 18.45 -20.44 42.44
N LEU A 324 19.05 -19.26 42.33
CA LEU A 324 19.15 -18.50 41.08
C LEU A 324 20.60 -18.29 40.65
N LEU A 325 20.85 -18.37 39.35
CA LEU A 325 22.17 -18.14 38.77
C LEU A 325 22.16 -16.92 37.83
N LEU A 326 22.99 -15.93 38.13
CA LEU A 326 23.16 -14.72 37.33
C LEU A 326 24.29 -14.91 36.33
N LEU A 327 24.01 -14.62 35.06
CA LEU A 327 24.90 -14.84 33.93
C LEU A 327 25.43 -13.50 33.41
N SER A 328 26.74 -13.36 33.31
CA SER A 328 27.39 -12.12 32.85
C SER A 328 28.65 -12.37 32.03
N HIS A 329 29.12 -11.34 31.34
CA HIS A 329 30.47 -11.26 30.81
C HIS A 329 31.23 -10.18 31.56
N ASP A 330 32.49 -10.46 31.95
CA ASP A 330 33.36 -9.43 32.51
C ASP A 330 33.87 -8.47 31.42
N ALA A 331 34.63 -7.44 31.83
CA ALA A 331 35.16 -6.43 30.91
C ALA A 331 36.10 -6.99 29.82
N SER A 332 36.61 -8.22 29.99
CA SER A 332 37.42 -8.93 28.98
C SER A 332 36.59 -9.83 28.06
N GLY A 333 35.26 -9.86 28.24
CA GLY A 333 34.34 -10.71 27.49
C GLY A 333 34.23 -12.14 28.03
N LYS A 334 34.91 -12.46 29.15
CA LYS A 334 34.89 -13.81 29.73
C LYS A 334 33.56 -14.05 30.45
N PHE A 335 32.93 -15.18 30.13
CA PHE A 335 31.66 -15.61 30.71
C PHE A 335 31.81 -15.97 32.21
N SER A 336 30.89 -15.50 33.03
CA SER A 336 30.84 -15.68 34.48
C SER A 336 29.45 -16.08 34.95
N MET A 337 29.39 -16.86 36.02
CA MET A 337 28.18 -17.40 36.63
C MET A 337 28.21 -17.16 38.13
N THR A 338 27.25 -16.40 38.66
CA THR A 338 27.22 -16.02 40.08
C THR A 338 25.89 -16.42 40.71
N PRO A 339 25.86 -17.29 41.75
CA PRO A 339 24.64 -17.58 42.49
C PRO A 339 24.10 -16.31 43.15
N TYR A 340 22.82 -16.02 42.99
CA TYR A 340 22.19 -14.89 43.65
C TYR A 340 21.96 -15.18 45.14
N ARG A 341 22.32 -14.23 45.99
CA ARG A 341 22.13 -14.26 47.44
C ARG A 341 21.23 -13.10 47.87
N SER A 342 20.36 -13.36 48.84
CA SER A 342 19.52 -12.33 49.45
C SER A 342 20.40 -11.18 49.97
N GLY A 343 20.10 -9.95 49.55
CA GLY A 343 20.90 -8.76 49.86
C GLY A 343 21.91 -8.33 48.79
N MET A 344 22.06 -9.07 47.69
CA MET A 344 22.77 -8.55 46.51
C MET A 344 22.02 -7.35 45.93
N ALA A 345 22.76 -6.31 45.52
CA ALA A 345 22.16 -5.14 44.91
C ALA A 345 21.40 -5.53 43.63
N LEU A 346 20.12 -5.15 43.57
CA LEU A 346 19.28 -5.29 42.40
C LEU A 346 19.40 -4.03 41.55
N GLU A 347 19.17 -4.19 40.26
CA GLU A 347 19.23 -3.06 39.36
C GLU A 347 17.89 -2.31 39.35
N HIS A 348 17.96 -1.01 39.66
CA HIS A 348 16.79 -0.12 39.77
C HIS A 348 16.66 0.83 38.57
N THR A 349 17.67 0.82 37.69
CA THR A 349 17.71 1.63 36.49
C THR A 349 16.93 0.95 35.37
N MET A 350 16.20 1.71 34.55
CA MET A 350 15.45 1.13 33.43
C MET A 350 16.41 0.40 32.46
N PRO A 351 16.04 -0.77 31.91
CA PRO A 351 16.88 -1.51 30.95
C PRO A 351 17.41 -0.66 29.78
N SER A 352 16.61 0.28 29.28
CA SER A 352 17.03 1.21 28.21
C SER A 352 18.17 2.16 28.63
N GLN A 353 18.20 2.56 29.90
CA GLN A 353 19.20 3.47 30.46
C GLN A 353 20.50 2.73 30.82
N LEU A 354 20.42 1.47 31.24
CA LEU A 354 21.60 0.64 31.52
C LEU A 354 22.40 0.29 30.27
N MET A 355 21.73 0.22 29.12
CA MET A 355 22.35 -0.07 27.83
C MET A 355 22.91 1.19 27.15
N ALA A 356 22.90 2.35 27.81
CA ALA A 356 23.49 3.58 27.32
C ALA A 356 25.04 3.57 27.45
N PRO A 357 25.84 3.73 26.37
CA PRO A 357 27.31 3.80 26.45
C PRO A 357 27.89 4.82 27.46
N SER A 358 29.03 4.53 28.10
CA SER A 358 29.76 5.46 28.97
C SER A 358 30.54 6.52 28.18
N SER A 359 30.57 7.75 28.71
CA SER A 359 31.15 8.96 28.11
C SER A 359 32.67 9.07 28.31
N GLY A 360 33.39 9.40 27.24
CA GLY A 360 34.82 9.75 27.30
C GLY A 360 35.39 10.30 25.97
N LYS A 361 34.63 10.22 24.89
CA LYS A 361 34.82 10.94 23.63
C LYS A 361 33.44 11.45 23.19
N LEU A 362 33.39 12.41 22.27
CA LEU A 362 32.15 12.90 21.64
C LEU A 362 31.15 11.74 21.50
N ARG A 363 30.04 11.79 22.25
CA ARG A 363 29.03 10.72 22.22
C ARG A 363 28.02 11.10 21.16
N LEU A 364 28.49 11.10 19.92
CA LEU A 364 27.65 11.26 18.75
C LEU A 364 26.69 10.07 18.71
N ALA A 365 25.40 10.38 18.66
CA ALA A 365 24.37 9.41 18.40
C ALA A 365 23.59 9.88 17.17
N GLY A 366 23.38 8.96 16.24
CA GLY A 366 22.64 9.23 15.04
C GLY A 366 22.30 7.93 14.35
N ASP A 367 21.30 7.96 13.49
CA ASP A 367 20.87 6.81 12.71
C ASP A 367 20.31 7.29 11.38
N LEU A 368 20.29 6.39 10.40
CA LEU A 368 19.67 6.59 9.11
C LEU A 368 18.36 5.79 9.06
N ASN A 369 17.30 6.43 8.58
CA ASN A 369 16.08 5.77 8.16
C ASN A 369 15.99 5.81 6.63
N LEU A 370 16.30 4.66 6.04
CA LEU A 370 16.36 4.45 4.59
C LEU A 370 15.16 3.65 4.06
N THR A 371 14.09 3.52 4.87
CA THR A 371 12.91 2.73 4.50
C THR A 371 11.80 3.60 3.95
N GLY A 372 11.19 3.19 2.83
CA GLY A 372 9.87 3.67 2.42
C GLY A 372 9.78 5.03 1.73
N GLY A 373 10.71 5.38 0.85
CA GLY A 373 10.59 6.57 0.00
C GLY A 373 11.90 6.99 -0.66
N PHE A 374 11.89 8.16 -1.32
CA PHE A 374 13.10 8.77 -1.87
C PHE A 374 13.96 9.48 -0.81
N ALA A 375 13.38 9.88 0.32
CA ALA A 375 14.10 10.64 1.34
C ALA A 375 15.16 9.79 2.09
N ILE A 376 16.34 10.36 2.25
CA ILE A 376 17.34 9.94 3.24
C ILE A 376 17.05 10.73 4.51
N SER A 377 16.30 10.12 5.40
CA SER A 377 15.98 10.72 6.70
C SER A 377 16.89 10.13 7.78
N GLY A 378 17.09 10.87 8.84
CA GLY A 378 17.93 10.42 9.95
C GLY A 378 17.92 11.42 11.09
N TRP A 379 18.82 11.20 12.02
CA TRP A 379 19.06 12.16 13.09
C TRP A 379 20.52 12.10 13.53
N LEU A 380 21.02 13.22 14.05
CA LEU A 380 22.36 13.32 14.61
C LEU A 380 22.36 14.30 15.78
N ALA A 381 22.84 13.83 16.92
CA ALA A 381 22.99 14.63 18.12
C ALA A 381 24.35 14.37 18.78
N ASP A 382 24.91 15.40 19.38
CA ASP A 382 25.87 15.23 20.45
C ASP A 382 25.07 15.06 21.74
N CYS A 383 25.09 13.88 22.34
CA CYS A 383 24.34 13.59 23.56
C CYS A 383 24.73 14.48 24.75
N ASN A 384 25.80 15.27 24.65
CA ASN A 384 26.23 16.21 25.67
C ASN A 384 25.67 17.64 25.50
N THR A 385 25.03 17.95 24.35
CA THR A 385 24.50 19.29 24.08
C THR A 385 23.11 19.24 23.45
N LYS A 386 22.37 20.34 23.55
CA LYS A 386 21.06 20.50 22.89
C LYS A 386 21.17 21.20 21.53
N ALA A 387 22.38 21.51 21.08
CA ALA A 387 22.57 22.23 19.83
C ALA A 387 22.38 21.27 18.64
N PRO A 388 21.67 21.69 17.57
CA PRO A 388 21.55 20.90 16.37
C PRO A 388 22.94 20.71 15.72
N ARG A 389 23.18 19.51 15.19
CA ARG A 389 24.45 19.14 14.54
C ARG A 389 24.33 19.33 13.03
N LYS A 390 25.42 19.75 12.39
CA LYS A 390 25.51 19.72 10.92
C LYS A 390 25.90 18.29 10.50
N VAL A 391 25.10 17.70 9.63
CA VAL A 391 25.31 16.36 9.08
C VAL A 391 25.89 16.45 7.69
N GLN A 392 26.71 15.48 7.33
CA GLN A 392 27.15 15.21 5.96
C GLN A 392 26.69 13.80 5.60
N VAL A 393 25.75 13.70 4.66
CA VAL A 393 25.29 12.44 4.09
C VAL A 393 26.13 12.16 2.85
N ARG A 394 26.99 11.15 2.94
CA ARG A 394 27.85 10.68 1.86
C ARG A 394 27.21 9.50 1.15
N ILE A 395 27.12 9.53 -0.18
CA ILE A 395 26.57 8.44 -1.00
C ILE A 395 27.65 7.93 -1.94
N ASP A 396 27.85 6.61 -1.97
CA ASP A 396 28.85 5.86 -2.74
C ASP A 396 30.30 6.40 -2.63
N GLY A 397 30.60 7.11 -1.55
CA GLY A 397 31.91 7.68 -1.29
C GLY A 397 32.22 9.00 -2.01
N HIS A 398 31.30 9.55 -2.81
CA HIS A 398 31.59 10.71 -3.66
C HIS A 398 30.50 11.79 -3.76
N TYR A 399 29.25 11.50 -3.37
CA TYR A 399 28.22 12.54 -3.23
C TYR A 399 28.07 12.96 -1.78
N ASP A 400 28.38 14.21 -1.45
CA ASP A 400 28.26 14.75 -0.10
C ASP A 400 27.13 15.78 -0.01
N ILE A 401 26.09 15.48 0.78
CA ILE A 401 24.96 16.37 1.04
C ILE A 401 25.01 16.85 2.48
N GLU A 402 25.08 18.16 2.67
CA GLU A 402 25.07 18.75 4.02
C GLU A 402 23.65 19.17 4.43
N ALA A 403 23.29 18.89 5.68
CA ALA A 403 22.05 19.39 6.28
C ALA A 403 22.24 19.73 7.76
N LEU A 404 21.33 20.55 8.31
CA LEU A 404 21.28 20.80 9.75
C LEU A 404 20.25 19.86 10.38
N ALA A 405 20.68 19.04 11.34
CA ALA A 405 19.78 18.17 12.11
C ALA A 405 19.04 18.99 13.17
N SER A 406 17.99 19.71 12.75
CA SER A 406 17.20 20.63 13.61
C SER A 406 15.70 20.35 13.57
N GLN A 407 15.26 19.37 12.78
CA GLN A 407 13.85 19.01 12.68
C GLN A 407 13.42 18.31 13.98
N PHE A 408 12.22 18.65 14.44
CA PHE A 408 11.66 18.09 15.67
C PHE A 408 11.08 16.70 15.43
N ARG A 409 11.44 15.77 16.29
CA ARG A 409 10.85 14.44 16.37
C ARG A 409 10.53 14.13 17.83
N SER A 410 9.26 13.83 18.11
CA SER A 410 8.80 13.56 19.47
C SER A 410 9.51 12.35 20.06
N ASP A 411 9.75 11.31 19.25
CA ASP A 411 10.48 10.12 19.69
C ASP A 411 11.92 10.44 20.11
N LEU A 412 12.61 11.37 19.46
CA LEU A 412 13.97 11.78 19.87
C LEU A 412 13.96 12.45 21.25
N ARG A 413 13.01 13.38 21.48
CA ARG A 413 12.82 14.03 22.79
C ARG A 413 12.45 13.01 23.87
N ASP A 414 11.50 12.14 23.56
CA ASP A 414 10.96 11.16 24.50
C ASP A 414 12.03 10.09 24.84
N ASN A 415 13.02 9.89 23.96
CA ASN A 415 14.22 9.07 24.20
C ASN A 415 15.42 9.87 24.78
N GLY A 416 15.20 11.12 25.23
CA GLY A 416 16.21 11.93 25.93
C GLY A 416 17.30 12.52 25.04
N ILE A 417 17.10 12.57 23.72
CA ILE A 417 18.02 13.19 22.77
C ILE A 417 17.70 14.69 22.69
N GLY A 418 18.43 15.49 23.47
CA GLY A 418 18.34 16.95 23.50
C GLY A 418 16.93 17.47 23.78
N ASP A 419 16.40 18.32 22.89
CA ASP A 419 15.01 18.82 22.94
C ASP A 419 14.10 18.17 21.87
N GLY A 420 14.61 17.15 21.17
CA GLY A 420 13.96 16.51 20.03
C GLY A 420 14.26 17.13 18.66
N ARG A 421 14.96 18.27 18.59
CA ARG A 421 15.32 18.96 17.34
C ARG A 421 16.67 18.50 16.82
N HIS A 422 16.77 17.21 16.51
CA HIS A 422 18.01 16.58 16.06
C HIS A 422 17.83 15.75 14.79
N ALA A 423 16.67 15.82 14.14
CA ALA A 423 16.38 15.08 12.92
C ALA A 423 16.74 15.89 11.68
N PHE A 424 17.01 15.18 10.59
CA PHE A 424 17.19 15.75 9.26
C PHE A 424 16.48 14.88 8.23
N GLU A 425 16.17 15.50 7.11
CA GLU A 425 15.72 14.84 5.90
C GLU A 425 16.43 15.48 4.72
N VAL A 426 17.09 14.67 3.92
CA VAL A 426 17.68 15.06 2.64
C VAL A 426 17.21 14.08 1.57
N TYR A 427 17.43 14.41 0.31
CA TYR A 427 17.05 13.57 -0.81
C TYR A 427 18.31 13.20 -1.59
N PRO A 428 18.42 11.95 -2.10
CA PRO A 428 19.54 11.58 -2.94
C PRO A 428 19.56 12.49 -4.18
N PRO A 429 20.76 12.73 -4.76
CA PRO A 429 20.84 13.27 -6.10
C PRO A 429 20.00 12.39 -7.01
N VAL A 430 19.20 13.02 -7.86
CA VAL A 430 18.25 12.31 -8.71
C VAL A 430 18.95 11.31 -9.63
N GLU A 431 20.22 11.52 -9.97
CA GLU A 431 21.08 10.61 -10.73
C GLU A 431 21.24 9.23 -10.07
N LEU A 432 21.08 9.14 -8.76
CA LEU A 432 21.11 7.89 -7.97
C LEU A 432 19.73 7.24 -7.84
N VAL A 433 18.72 7.80 -8.50
CA VAL A 433 17.39 7.18 -8.61
C VAL A 433 17.32 6.27 -9.83
N ASP A 434 18.27 5.34 -9.92
CA ASP A 434 18.53 4.50 -11.09
C ASP A 434 18.12 3.04 -10.90
N GLY A 435 17.56 2.69 -9.73
CA GLY A 435 17.18 1.33 -9.35
C GLY A 435 18.35 0.44 -8.92
N GLN A 436 19.54 0.99 -8.70
CA GLN A 436 20.67 0.27 -8.10
C GLN A 436 20.70 0.46 -6.58
N ASN A 437 21.46 -0.40 -5.91
CA ASN A 437 21.74 -0.22 -4.48
C ASN A 437 22.89 0.77 -4.33
N HIS A 438 22.68 1.82 -3.54
CA HIS A 438 23.68 2.82 -3.19
C HIS A 438 24.05 2.69 -1.71
N ARG A 439 25.31 2.92 -1.38
CA ARG A 439 25.81 2.97 0.00
C ARG A 439 25.68 4.39 0.55
N ILE A 440 25.04 4.53 1.70
CA ILE A 440 24.81 5.81 2.38
C ILE A 440 25.55 5.83 3.70
N GLU A 441 26.22 6.93 3.99
CA GLU A 441 27.03 7.17 5.17
C GLU A 441 26.61 8.49 5.81
N LEU A 442 26.24 8.44 7.09
CA LEU A 442 25.96 9.62 7.90
C LEU A 442 27.22 10.01 8.65
N ILE A 443 27.77 11.18 8.34
CA ILE A 443 28.99 11.71 8.91
C ILE A 443 28.66 12.96 9.70
N ASP A 444 29.30 13.11 10.86
CA ASP A 444 29.26 14.35 11.62
C ASP A 444 30.18 15.40 10.99
N ALA A 445 29.62 16.53 10.53
CA ALA A 445 30.41 17.51 9.77
C ALA A 445 31.46 18.26 10.61
N ALA A 446 31.40 18.21 11.95
CA ALA A 446 32.41 18.88 12.79
C ALA A 446 33.55 17.95 13.21
N SER A 447 33.27 16.69 13.53
CA SER A 447 34.31 15.72 13.91
C SER A 447 34.85 14.91 12.73
N GLY A 448 34.08 14.80 11.64
CA GLY A 448 34.39 13.91 10.51
C GLY A 448 34.11 12.43 10.80
N ASP A 449 33.50 12.11 11.95
CA ASP A 449 33.22 10.73 12.34
C ASP A 449 32.05 10.14 11.54
N LEU A 450 32.22 8.92 11.04
CA LEU A 450 31.13 8.12 10.50
C LEU A 450 30.24 7.64 11.65
N VAL A 451 28.97 8.06 11.65
CA VAL A 451 28.01 7.80 12.72
C VAL A 451 27.09 6.62 12.38
N ALA A 452 26.60 6.56 11.15
CA ALA A 452 25.76 5.45 10.67
C ALA A 452 26.03 5.18 9.19
N SER A 453 25.73 3.96 8.74
CA SER A 453 25.74 3.64 7.31
C SER A 453 24.65 2.62 6.99
N GLY A 454 24.23 2.58 5.72
CA GLY A 454 23.26 1.63 5.22
C GLY A 454 23.26 1.60 3.69
N GLU A 455 22.37 0.79 3.14
CA GLU A 455 22.11 0.75 1.71
C GLU A 455 20.68 1.18 1.43
N ALA A 456 20.49 1.91 0.34
CA ALA A 456 19.17 2.24 -0.18
C ALA A 456 19.15 2.06 -1.69
N ARG A 457 17.97 1.73 -2.20
CA ARG A 457 17.69 1.66 -3.62
C ARG A 457 16.55 2.61 -3.93
N TRP A 458 16.74 3.47 -4.91
CA TRP A 458 15.73 4.43 -5.34
C TRP A 458 15.41 4.20 -6.81
N GLU A 459 14.13 4.02 -7.13
CA GLU A 459 13.68 3.87 -8.51
C GLU A 459 12.30 4.53 -8.65
N PHE A 460 12.10 5.26 -9.75
CA PHE A 460 10.75 5.68 -10.14
C PHE A 460 10.00 4.47 -10.69
N GLN A 461 8.86 4.11 -10.10
CA GLN A 461 8.02 3.05 -10.66
C GLN A 461 7.40 3.53 -11.99
N ARG A 462 7.79 2.87 -13.08
CA ARG A 462 7.36 3.18 -14.45
C ARG A 462 6.97 1.88 -15.13
N ASP A 463 5.67 1.67 -15.32
CA ASP A 463 5.09 0.44 -15.87
C ASP A 463 4.97 0.50 -17.40
N PHE A 464 6.09 0.72 -18.09
CA PHE A 464 6.16 0.65 -19.55
C PHE A 464 7.56 0.26 -20.03
N SER A 465 7.62 -0.38 -21.19
CA SER A 465 8.87 -0.83 -21.84
C SER A 465 9.01 -0.40 -23.29
N ASP A 466 7.96 0.17 -23.88
CA ASP A 466 7.89 0.64 -25.26
C ASP A 466 7.07 1.94 -25.39
N PHE A 467 7.01 2.49 -26.60
CA PHE A 467 6.38 3.77 -26.87
C PHE A 467 4.86 3.75 -26.66
N ALA A 468 4.19 2.64 -26.99
CA ALA A 468 2.76 2.48 -26.77
C ALA A 468 2.42 2.48 -25.27
N GLY A 469 3.20 1.74 -24.48
CA GLY A 469 3.10 1.73 -23.02
C GLY A 469 3.41 3.10 -22.42
N TYR A 470 4.37 3.85 -22.96
CA TYR A 470 4.64 5.22 -22.52
C TYR A 470 3.43 6.15 -22.74
N LEU A 471 2.79 6.09 -23.92
CA LEU A 471 1.60 6.91 -24.18
C LEU A 471 0.45 6.55 -23.23
N THR A 472 0.24 5.25 -22.99
CA THR A 472 -0.74 4.78 -22.01
C THR A 472 -0.42 5.26 -20.60
N HIS A 473 0.83 5.16 -20.16
CA HIS A 473 1.28 5.62 -18.84
C HIS A 473 1.12 7.15 -18.70
N GLY A 474 1.46 7.91 -19.74
CA GLY A 474 1.36 9.37 -19.76
C GLY A 474 -0.05 9.93 -19.54
N LEU A 475 -1.10 9.13 -19.79
CA LEU A 475 -2.50 9.53 -19.52
C LEU A 475 -2.81 9.64 -18.01
N VAL A 476 -2.02 8.99 -17.15
CA VAL A 476 -2.19 8.98 -15.69
C VAL A 476 -0.97 9.52 -14.94
N ASP A 477 0.20 9.50 -15.58
CA ASP A 477 1.43 10.11 -15.09
C ASP A 477 2.26 10.74 -16.23
N PRO A 478 2.00 12.02 -16.59
CA PRO A 478 2.69 12.71 -17.67
C PRO A 478 4.14 13.11 -17.33
N TYR A 479 4.63 12.88 -16.11
CA TYR A 479 5.97 13.33 -15.72
C TYR A 479 6.99 12.20 -15.69
N LEU A 480 8.00 12.31 -16.55
CA LEU A 480 9.11 11.39 -16.64
C LEU A 480 10.36 12.02 -16.03
N SER A 481 10.67 11.67 -14.78
CA SER A 481 11.88 12.13 -14.10
C SER A 481 13.16 11.56 -14.74
N ARG A 482 14.29 12.26 -14.62
CA ARG A 482 15.60 11.61 -14.78
C ARG A 482 15.91 10.68 -13.58
N PRO A 483 16.87 9.75 -13.67
CA PRO A 483 17.58 9.32 -14.88
C PRO A 483 16.62 8.62 -15.86
N PHE A 484 16.93 8.72 -17.15
CA PHE A 484 16.19 8.03 -18.21
C PHE A 484 16.74 6.61 -18.39
N ARG A 485 15.89 5.60 -18.26
CA ARG A 485 16.21 4.19 -18.55
C ARG A 485 16.26 3.96 -20.05
N GLU A 486 16.77 2.81 -20.49
CA GLU A 486 16.80 2.46 -21.93
C GLU A 486 15.41 2.38 -22.58
N ALA A 487 14.37 2.00 -21.83
CA ALA A 487 12.99 2.09 -22.32
C ALA A 487 12.58 3.54 -22.57
N ASP A 488 12.92 4.44 -21.65
CA ASP A 488 12.58 5.86 -21.72
C ASP A 488 13.29 6.54 -22.89
N LYS A 489 14.59 6.27 -23.07
CA LYS A 489 15.38 6.77 -24.20
C LYS A 489 14.80 6.32 -25.54
N ARG A 490 14.34 5.06 -25.65
CA ARG A 490 13.67 4.56 -26.86
C ARG A 490 12.36 5.28 -27.13
N CYS A 491 11.59 5.62 -26.09
CA CYS A 491 10.37 6.41 -26.24
C CYS A 491 10.67 7.84 -26.69
N LEU A 492 11.67 8.49 -26.09
CA LEU A 492 12.12 9.83 -26.51
C LEU A 492 12.65 9.81 -27.95
N ALA A 493 13.40 8.79 -28.36
CA ALA A 493 13.83 8.62 -29.75
C ALA A 493 12.65 8.39 -30.71
N ALA A 494 11.57 7.73 -30.27
CA ALA A 494 10.34 7.64 -31.06
C ALA A 494 9.69 9.02 -31.24
N MET A 495 9.68 9.86 -30.21
CA MET A 495 9.19 11.24 -30.29
C MET A 495 10.03 12.11 -31.22
N GLU A 496 11.35 11.92 -31.25
CA GLU A 496 12.25 12.56 -32.24
C GLU A 496 11.83 12.21 -33.68
N ASN A 497 11.53 10.92 -33.95
CA ASN A 497 11.05 10.50 -35.26
C ASN A 497 9.66 11.09 -35.61
N VAL A 498 8.80 11.27 -34.61
CA VAL A 498 7.51 11.99 -34.79
C VAL A 498 7.76 13.45 -35.15
N ALA A 499 8.68 14.13 -34.46
CA ALA A 499 9.06 15.52 -34.75
C ALA A 499 9.59 15.67 -36.18
N ASP A 500 10.48 14.78 -36.62
CA ASP A 500 11.01 14.78 -37.98
C ASP A 500 9.91 14.52 -39.02
N GLY A 501 8.97 13.62 -38.72
CA GLY A 501 7.81 13.36 -39.56
C GLY A 501 6.91 14.58 -39.74
N LEU A 502 6.54 15.24 -38.64
CA LEU A 502 5.70 16.44 -38.68
C LEU A 502 6.43 17.61 -39.35
N THR A 503 7.74 17.73 -39.16
CA THR A 503 8.57 18.73 -39.84
C THR A 503 8.53 18.56 -41.36
N ARG A 504 8.65 17.32 -41.85
CA ARG A 504 8.51 17.03 -43.29
C ARG A 504 7.13 17.39 -43.82
N ASP A 505 6.07 17.12 -43.05
CA ASP A 505 4.70 17.46 -43.47
C ASP A 505 4.51 18.98 -43.59
N ALA A 506 5.03 19.76 -42.63
CA ALA A 506 4.99 21.21 -42.70
C ALA A 506 5.77 21.77 -43.90
N GLN A 507 6.93 21.19 -44.23
CA GLN A 507 7.72 21.57 -45.40
C GLN A 507 7.04 21.20 -46.73
N ALA A 508 6.21 20.16 -46.73
CA ALA A 508 5.46 19.72 -47.91
C ALA A 508 4.19 20.56 -48.19
N LEU A 509 3.81 21.47 -47.28
CA LEU A 509 2.65 22.33 -47.48
C LEU A 509 2.84 23.28 -48.67
N ALA A 510 1.88 23.25 -49.61
CA ALA A 510 1.88 24.15 -50.76
C ALA A 510 1.84 25.64 -50.38
N LYS A 511 1.25 25.95 -49.22
CA LYS A 511 1.23 27.30 -48.63
C LYS A 511 1.61 27.18 -47.16
N ALA A 512 2.74 27.79 -46.79
CA ALA A 512 3.16 27.87 -45.40
C ALA A 512 2.28 28.89 -44.65
N PRO A 513 1.43 28.49 -43.68
CA PRO A 513 0.71 29.43 -42.83
C PRO A 513 1.65 30.28 -41.97
N LEU A 514 1.31 31.55 -41.74
CA LEU A 514 2.10 32.39 -40.82
C LEU A 514 1.88 31.93 -39.38
N VAL A 515 2.97 31.81 -38.61
CA VAL A 515 2.91 31.59 -37.15
C VAL A 515 3.34 32.87 -36.42
N THR A 516 2.48 33.40 -35.55
CA THR A 516 2.85 34.48 -34.64
C THR A 516 3.40 33.88 -33.34
N VAL A 517 4.62 34.26 -32.98
CA VAL A 517 5.22 33.94 -31.67
C VAL A 517 5.08 35.16 -30.77
N ILE A 518 4.42 35.02 -29.62
CA ILE A 518 4.27 36.09 -28.63
C ILE A 518 5.25 35.83 -27.48
N MET A 519 6.13 36.80 -27.23
CA MET A 519 7.15 36.72 -26.18
C MET A 519 7.06 37.94 -25.26
N PRO A 520 6.43 37.81 -24.08
CA PRO A 520 6.44 38.87 -23.08
C PRO A 520 7.82 38.96 -22.41
N CYS A 521 8.29 40.18 -22.15
CA CYS A 521 9.54 40.42 -21.42
C CYS A 521 9.39 41.57 -20.41
N PHE A 522 9.95 41.37 -19.22
CA PHE A 522 10.09 42.41 -18.19
C PHE A 522 11.36 42.18 -17.37
N ASN A 523 12.35 43.03 -17.57
CA ASN A 523 13.69 42.95 -16.98
C ASN A 523 14.37 41.59 -17.20
N ARG A 524 14.71 41.28 -18.46
CA ARG A 524 15.16 39.97 -18.95
C ARG A 524 16.43 40.04 -19.80
N LEU A 525 17.24 41.08 -19.64
CA LEU A 525 18.40 41.32 -20.50
C LEU A 525 19.36 40.11 -20.55
N ASP A 526 19.51 39.41 -19.43
CA ASP A 526 20.44 38.27 -19.29
C ASP A 526 19.93 36.97 -19.92
N THR A 527 18.64 36.84 -20.25
CA THR A 527 18.04 35.57 -20.73
C THR A 527 17.40 35.67 -22.10
N ILE A 528 16.91 36.86 -22.48
CA ILE A 528 16.08 37.07 -23.67
C ILE A 528 16.78 36.74 -24.99
N GLU A 529 18.11 36.92 -25.05
CA GLU A 529 18.88 36.67 -26.27
C GLU A 529 18.75 35.23 -26.75
N ALA A 530 18.92 34.25 -25.84
CA ALA A 530 18.79 32.84 -26.16
C ALA A 530 17.37 32.47 -26.65
N ALA A 531 16.35 33.07 -26.05
CA ALA A 531 14.95 32.84 -26.45
C ALA A 531 14.69 33.33 -27.87
N VAL A 532 15.11 34.56 -28.20
CA VAL A 532 14.95 35.17 -29.54
C VAL A 532 15.77 34.44 -30.60
N GLU A 533 16.99 33.99 -30.26
CA GLU A 533 17.82 33.19 -31.16
C GLU A 533 17.15 31.83 -31.46
N SER A 534 16.49 31.22 -30.48
CA SER A 534 15.77 29.95 -30.67
C SER A 534 14.58 30.06 -31.63
N VAL A 535 13.90 31.22 -31.68
CA VAL A 535 12.87 31.53 -32.68
C VAL A 535 13.51 31.81 -34.04
N SER A 536 14.62 32.55 -34.05
CA SER A 536 15.31 32.93 -35.28
C SER A 536 15.93 31.74 -36.02
N SER A 537 16.28 30.68 -35.29
CA SER A 537 16.87 29.44 -35.79
C SER A 537 15.85 28.39 -36.23
N GLN A 538 14.54 28.68 -36.15
CA GLN A 538 13.50 27.74 -36.56
C GLN A 538 13.62 27.36 -38.05
N VAL A 539 13.51 26.07 -38.35
CA VAL A 539 13.54 25.53 -39.72
C VAL A 539 12.27 25.87 -40.50
N TYR A 540 11.18 26.19 -39.80
CA TYR A 540 9.99 26.77 -40.39
C TYR A 540 10.24 28.25 -40.64
N ALA A 541 10.10 28.72 -41.89
CA ALA A 541 10.53 30.08 -42.24
C ALA A 541 9.45 31.16 -42.04
N ASN A 542 8.16 30.80 -42.14
CA ASN A 542 7.05 31.76 -42.17
C ASN A 542 6.50 32.07 -40.77
N TRP A 543 7.27 32.85 -40.01
CA TRP A 543 6.89 33.31 -38.67
C TRP A 543 7.09 34.80 -38.50
N GLU A 544 6.39 35.36 -37.53
CA GLU A 544 6.66 36.68 -36.94
C GLU A 544 6.86 36.52 -35.42
N LEU A 545 7.72 37.35 -34.82
CA LEU A 545 7.98 37.39 -33.39
C LEU A 545 7.55 38.74 -32.83
N LEU A 546 6.59 38.72 -31.91
CA LEU A 546 6.13 39.89 -31.17
C LEU A 546 6.80 39.91 -29.80
N LEU A 547 7.83 40.75 -29.65
CA LEU A 547 8.45 41.08 -28.38
C LEU A 547 7.56 42.08 -27.65
N VAL A 548 6.95 41.68 -26.53
CA VAL A 548 6.09 42.57 -25.75
C VAL A 548 6.79 42.99 -24.47
N ASP A 549 7.41 44.17 -24.51
CA ASP A 549 8.11 44.75 -23.37
C ASP A 549 7.13 45.40 -22.39
N ASP A 550 6.93 44.77 -21.24
CA ASP A 550 6.01 45.21 -20.18
C ASP A 550 6.67 46.25 -19.25
N GLY A 551 7.32 47.26 -19.84
CA GLY A 551 7.91 48.38 -19.11
C GLY A 551 9.27 48.11 -18.47
N SER A 552 10.18 47.39 -19.13
CA SER A 552 11.52 47.09 -18.58
C SER A 552 12.36 48.33 -18.31
N THR A 553 13.28 48.22 -17.35
CA THR A 553 14.18 49.30 -16.90
C THR A 553 15.65 48.88 -16.84
N ASP A 554 15.96 47.62 -17.16
CA ASP A 554 17.30 47.02 -17.04
C ASP A 554 18.12 47.02 -18.34
N GLY A 555 17.62 47.65 -19.42
CA GLY A 555 18.23 47.59 -20.75
C GLY A 555 17.57 46.59 -21.72
N THR A 556 16.60 45.79 -21.25
CA THR A 556 15.87 44.84 -22.10
C THR A 556 15.17 45.54 -23.26
N ARG A 557 14.54 46.69 -23.02
CA ARG A 557 13.81 47.44 -24.05
C ARG A 557 14.73 47.87 -25.19
N GLU A 558 15.84 48.51 -24.86
CA GLU A 558 16.82 49.00 -25.83
C GLU A 558 17.43 47.83 -26.61
N TRP A 559 17.58 46.67 -25.97
CA TRP A 559 17.99 45.44 -26.65
C TRP A 559 16.92 44.97 -27.65
N CYS A 560 15.65 44.90 -27.25
CA CYS A 560 14.53 44.52 -28.13
C CYS A 560 14.39 45.47 -29.34
N GLU A 561 14.53 46.78 -29.12
CA GLU A 561 14.51 47.79 -30.20
C GLU A 561 15.59 47.51 -31.25
N ARG A 562 16.81 47.15 -30.80
CA ARG A 562 17.91 46.78 -31.71
C ARG A 562 17.60 45.50 -32.49
N GLN A 563 16.93 44.51 -31.91
CA GLN A 563 16.59 43.28 -32.62
C GLN A 563 15.48 43.51 -33.65
N ALA A 564 14.44 44.27 -33.29
CA ALA A 564 13.38 44.64 -34.24
C ALA A 564 13.91 45.46 -35.42
N ALA A 565 14.92 46.31 -35.21
CA ALA A 565 15.59 47.04 -36.29
C ALA A 565 16.46 46.16 -37.21
N LYS A 566 16.93 45.00 -36.72
CA LYS A 566 17.81 44.08 -37.47
C LYS A 566 17.06 43.05 -38.30
N ASN A 567 15.85 42.66 -37.88
CA ASN A 567 15.08 41.59 -38.51
C ASN A 567 13.61 42.01 -38.61
N GLU A 568 13.12 42.21 -39.83
CA GLU A 568 11.75 42.67 -40.11
C GLU A 568 10.65 41.72 -39.61
N ARG A 569 10.99 40.45 -39.35
CA ARG A 569 10.07 39.48 -38.74
C ARG A 569 9.91 39.67 -37.23
N ILE A 570 10.74 40.51 -36.60
CA ILE A 570 10.70 40.81 -35.17
C ILE A 570 10.08 42.19 -34.99
N GLN A 571 9.01 42.27 -34.21
CA GLN A 571 8.33 43.52 -33.88
C GLN A 571 8.35 43.73 -32.37
N LEU A 572 8.54 44.98 -31.94
CA LEU A 572 8.49 45.36 -30.54
C LEU A 572 7.18 46.09 -30.22
N ILE A 573 6.48 45.62 -29.20
CA ILE A 573 5.37 46.29 -28.55
C ILE A 573 5.85 46.80 -27.19
N ALA A 574 6.20 48.09 -27.11
CA ALA A 574 6.72 48.70 -25.89
C ALA A 574 5.60 49.31 -25.05
N LEU A 575 5.28 48.69 -23.91
CA LEU A 575 4.25 49.17 -22.99
C LEU A 575 4.78 50.28 -22.08
N LYS A 576 3.95 51.27 -21.74
CA LYS A 576 4.38 52.43 -20.95
C LYS A 576 4.77 52.10 -19.51
N LYS A 577 4.17 51.05 -18.93
CA LYS A 577 4.38 50.63 -17.55
C LYS A 577 4.08 49.13 -17.43
N ASN A 578 4.69 48.49 -16.43
CA ASN A 578 4.40 47.10 -16.10
C ASN A 578 2.94 46.92 -15.67
N ARG A 579 2.23 45.99 -16.32
CA ARG A 579 0.84 45.63 -16.01
C ARG A 579 0.64 44.12 -15.82
N GLY A 580 1.71 43.33 -15.94
CA GLY A 580 1.69 41.89 -15.74
C GLY A 580 1.61 41.11 -17.05
N VAL A 581 1.97 39.83 -16.94
CA VAL A 581 2.18 38.94 -18.09
C VAL A 581 0.92 38.73 -18.94
N SER A 582 -0.27 38.64 -18.32
CA SER A 582 -1.54 38.49 -19.05
C SER A 582 -1.81 39.70 -19.96
N HIS A 583 -1.60 40.92 -19.43
CA HIS A 583 -1.80 42.14 -20.22
C HIS A 583 -0.84 42.18 -21.40
N ALA A 584 0.46 41.91 -21.17
CA ALA A 584 1.45 41.84 -22.23
C ALA A 584 1.09 40.82 -23.32
N ARG A 585 0.68 39.61 -22.93
CA ARG A 585 0.25 38.58 -23.90
C ARG A 585 -1.02 38.99 -24.66
N ASN A 586 -1.98 39.65 -24.01
CA ASN A 586 -3.18 40.17 -24.67
C ASN A 586 -2.85 41.26 -25.70
N GLN A 587 -1.91 42.16 -25.42
CA GLN A 587 -1.44 43.15 -26.39
C GLN A 587 -0.77 42.49 -27.61
N GLY A 588 -0.02 41.40 -27.41
CA GLY A 588 0.49 40.58 -28.51
C GLY A 588 -0.62 39.91 -29.32
N LEU A 589 -1.63 39.34 -28.64
CA LEU A 589 -2.77 38.68 -29.27
C LEU A 589 -3.61 39.61 -30.13
N GLU A 590 -3.81 40.86 -29.69
CA GLU A 590 -4.60 41.87 -30.41
C GLU A 590 -4.03 42.19 -31.80
N VAL A 591 -2.71 42.13 -31.97
CA VAL A 591 -2.03 42.48 -33.22
C VAL A 591 -1.50 41.28 -34.01
N ALA A 592 -1.64 40.06 -33.46
CA ALA A 592 -1.17 38.82 -34.07
C ALA A 592 -1.83 38.56 -35.45
N GLN A 593 -1.00 38.32 -36.48
CA GLN A 593 -1.48 38.13 -37.86
C GLN A 593 -1.44 36.67 -38.33
N GLY A 594 -0.76 35.81 -37.59
CA GLY A 594 -0.60 34.39 -37.87
C GLY A 594 -1.93 33.65 -37.95
N ALA A 595 -1.97 32.62 -38.79
CA ALA A 595 -3.03 31.62 -38.74
C ALA A 595 -2.92 30.79 -37.46
N TYR A 596 -1.68 30.57 -37.00
CA TYR A 596 -1.36 29.92 -35.74
C TYR A 596 -0.62 30.89 -34.82
N ILE A 597 -0.83 30.73 -33.51
CA ILE A 597 -0.28 31.55 -32.44
C ILE A 597 0.42 30.61 -31.45
N ALA A 598 1.67 30.91 -31.15
CA ALA A 598 2.49 30.21 -30.17
C ALA A 598 3.09 31.21 -29.17
N TYR A 599 3.52 30.71 -28.02
CA TYR A 599 4.04 31.55 -26.93
C TYR A 599 5.40 31.04 -26.49
N LEU A 600 6.36 31.95 -26.31
CA LEU A 600 7.65 31.61 -25.73
C LEU A 600 8.01 32.67 -24.69
N ASP A 601 8.24 32.24 -23.46
CA ASP A 601 8.74 33.11 -22.41
C ASP A 601 10.22 33.42 -22.65
N SER A 602 10.62 34.65 -22.33
CA SER A 602 11.96 35.20 -22.59
C SER A 602 13.14 34.53 -21.85
N ASP A 603 12.91 33.46 -21.11
CA ASP A 603 13.91 32.65 -20.40
C ASP A 603 13.91 31.17 -20.82
N ASN A 604 13.05 30.81 -21.78
CA ASN A 604 12.93 29.47 -22.37
C ASN A 604 13.43 29.43 -23.81
N VAL A 605 13.68 28.23 -24.32
CA VAL A 605 14.28 27.99 -25.64
C VAL A 605 13.52 26.88 -26.36
N TRP A 606 13.38 26.99 -27.68
CA TRP A 606 12.86 25.92 -28.54
C TRP A 606 13.96 25.22 -29.34
N ASP A 607 13.77 23.93 -29.59
CA ASP A 607 14.46 23.20 -30.65
C ASP A 607 14.09 23.83 -32.02
N PRO A 608 15.03 23.91 -32.98
CA PRO A 608 14.79 24.45 -34.32
C PRO A 608 13.58 23.87 -35.08
N ARG A 609 13.09 22.69 -34.70
CA ARG A 609 11.96 22.02 -35.34
C ARG A 609 10.60 22.39 -34.74
N TYR A 610 10.52 23.07 -33.60
CA TYR A 610 9.27 23.29 -32.86
C TYR A 610 8.13 23.83 -33.74
N LEU A 611 8.34 24.97 -34.42
CA LEU A 611 7.29 25.57 -35.25
C LEU A 611 6.86 24.66 -36.40
N ALA A 612 7.82 23.97 -37.04
CA ALA A 612 7.52 23.04 -38.13
C ALA A 612 6.71 21.83 -37.63
N ALA A 613 7.08 21.27 -36.49
CA ALA A 613 6.38 20.14 -35.90
C ALA A 613 4.91 20.51 -35.55
N MET A 614 4.69 21.68 -34.95
CA MET A 614 3.34 22.14 -34.60
C MET A 614 2.48 22.44 -35.84
N VAL A 615 3.05 23.07 -36.88
CA VAL A 615 2.36 23.27 -38.17
C VAL A 615 2.04 21.92 -38.84
N GLY A 616 2.97 20.96 -38.79
CA GLY A 616 2.75 19.61 -39.29
C GLY A 616 1.62 18.89 -38.55
N ALA A 617 1.49 19.10 -37.24
CA ALA A 617 0.39 18.55 -36.45
C ALA A 617 -0.98 19.12 -36.91
N PHE A 618 -1.09 20.43 -37.12
CA PHE A 618 -2.29 21.04 -37.70
C PHE A 618 -2.58 20.53 -39.12
N SER A 619 -1.55 20.23 -39.91
CA SER A 619 -1.74 19.64 -41.24
C SER A 619 -2.29 18.23 -41.18
N ARG A 620 -1.87 17.41 -40.20
CA ARG A 620 -2.36 16.02 -40.04
C ARG A 620 -3.76 15.97 -39.46
N GLU A 621 -4.09 16.91 -38.58
CA GLU A 621 -5.39 16.97 -37.90
C GLU A 621 -6.03 18.36 -38.09
N PRO A 622 -6.58 18.67 -39.29
CA PRO A 622 -7.09 20.01 -39.62
C PRO A 622 -8.32 20.45 -38.80
N THR A 623 -8.98 19.52 -38.11
CA THR A 623 -10.14 19.83 -37.25
C THR A 623 -9.71 20.25 -35.85
N ALA A 624 -8.44 20.04 -35.47
CA ALA A 624 -7.91 20.55 -34.22
C ALA A 624 -7.67 22.07 -34.33
N GLN A 625 -8.02 22.78 -33.27
CA GLN A 625 -7.87 24.24 -33.17
C GLN A 625 -6.78 24.64 -32.19
N ALA A 626 -6.29 23.69 -31.39
CA ALA A 626 -5.18 23.88 -30.47
C ALA A 626 -4.40 22.57 -30.29
N PHE A 627 -3.10 22.70 -30.03
CA PHE A 627 -2.20 21.61 -29.70
C PHE A 627 -1.31 21.99 -28.53
N TYR A 628 -0.89 20.98 -27.77
CA TYR A 628 0.29 21.09 -26.92
C TYR A 628 1.29 19.96 -27.18
N SER A 629 2.57 20.24 -26.98
CA SER A 629 3.65 19.25 -27.01
C SER A 629 4.23 19.00 -25.62
N GLY A 630 5.20 18.09 -25.55
CA GLY A 630 6.04 17.90 -24.38
C GLY A 630 7.14 18.94 -24.23
N LEU A 631 7.74 18.98 -23.05
CA LEU A 631 8.90 19.81 -22.75
C LEU A 631 9.95 19.09 -21.90
N TYR A 632 11.20 19.47 -22.09
CA TYR A 632 12.30 19.21 -21.17
C TYR A 632 12.28 20.26 -20.06
N ARG A 633 12.39 19.82 -18.81
CA ARG A 633 12.53 20.73 -17.66
C ARG A 633 13.99 20.82 -17.26
N TYR A 634 14.48 22.02 -17.02
CA TYR A 634 15.80 22.34 -16.52
C TYR A 634 15.68 23.12 -15.21
N THR A 635 16.70 23.07 -14.37
CA THR A 635 16.76 23.85 -13.12
C THR A 635 17.93 24.83 -13.18
N GLY A 636 17.66 26.12 -12.97
CA GLY A 636 18.65 27.18 -13.06
C GLY A 636 19.34 27.22 -14.43
N ASN A 637 20.67 27.19 -14.42
CA ASN A 637 21.51 27.13 -15.63
C ASN A 637 22.03 25.72 -15.93
N ALA A 638 21.35 24.67 -15.47
CA ALA A 638 21.75 23.29 -15.77
C ALA A 638 21.80 23.04 -17.28
N THR A 639 22.81 22.29 -17.72
CA THR A 639 22.98 21.86 -19.12
C THR A 639 22.20 20.59 -19.45
N GLU A 640 21.71 19.88 -18.43
CA GLU A 640 20.94 18.65 -18.55
C GLU A 640 19.52 18.83 -17.97
N PRO A 641 18.50 18.21 -18.58
CA PRO A 641 17.14 18.33 -18.08
C PRO A 641 16.91 17.48 -16.83
N SER A 642 16.16 17.99 -15.86
CA SER A 642 15.67 17.26 -14.67
C SER A 642 14.58 16.24 -14.98
N GLY A 643 13.93 16.34 -16.13
CA GLY A 643 12.90 15.40 -16.59
C GLY A 643 12.19 15.88 -17.84
N VAL A 644 11.20 15.11 -18.28
CA VAL A 644 10.28 15.42 -19.37
C VAL A 644 8.86 15.52 -18.82
N LEU A 645 8.12 16.53 -19.24
CA LEU A 645 6.70 16.65 -18.97
C LEU A 645 5.94 16.46 -20.28
N PHE A 646 5.32 15.29 -20.44
CA PHE A 646 4.42 14.99 -21.55
C PHE A 646 3.54 13.78 -21.20
N GLY A 647 2.26 13.92 -21.49
CA GLY A 647 1.33 12.81 -21.56
C GLY A 647 0.27 13.11 -22.62
N PRO A 648 -0.33 12.09 -23.24
CA PRO A 648 -1.48 12.30 -24.11
C PRO A 648 -2.64 12.95 -23.33
N LEU A 649 -3.53 13.68 -24.02
CA LEU A 649 -4.50 14.53 -23.34
C LEU A 649 -5.50 13.72 -22.49
N ASN A 650 -5.36 13.82 -21.17
CA ASN A 650 -6.39 13.43 -20.21
C ASN A 650 -7.10 14.70 -19.70
N ARG A 651 -8.38 14.84 -20.06
CA ARG A 651 -9.20 16.02 -19.75
C ARG A 651 -9.49 16.15 -18.26
N ALA A 652 -9.78 15.05 -17.57
CA ALA A 652 -10.02 15.08 -16.13
C ALA A 652 -8.75 15.49 -15.38
N LEU A 653 -7.59 14.91 -15.78
CA LEU A 653 -6.31 15.28 -15.18
C LEU A 653 -5.93 16.74 -15.45
N LEU A 654 -6.26 17.28 -16.63
CA LEU A 654 -6.05 18.70 -16.97
C LEU A 654 -6.82 19.64 -16.04
N PHE A 655 -8.01 19.23 -15.57
CA PHE A 655 -8.82 20.02 -14.63
C PHE A 655 -8.38 19.82 -13.18
N ASN A 656 -7.80 18.67 -12.88
CA ASN A 656 -7.27 18.33 -11.58
C ASN A 656 -5.92 19.05 -11.31
N ARG A 657 -4.99 19.06 -12.28
CA ARG A 657 -3.62 19.59 -12.12
C ARG A 657 -3.10 20.29 -13.38
N ASN A 658 -2.33 21.36 -13.20
CA ASN A 658 -1.63 22.05 -14.29
C ASN A 658 -0.39 21.26 -14.74
N TYR A 659 -0.45 20.63 -15.92
CA TYR A 659 0.68 19.91 -16.53
C TYR A 659 0.95 20.29 -17.99
N VAL A 660 0.18 21.21 -18.57
CA VAL A 660 0.36 21.70 -19.93
C VAL A 660 0.87 23.12 -19.85
N ASP A 661 2.12 23.33 -20.29
CA ASP A 661 2.76 24.63 -20.22
C ASP A 661 2.52 25.45 -21.50
N LEU A 662 2.37 26.75 -21.34
CA LEU A 662 2.13 27.67 -22.45
C LEU A 662 3.28 27.69 -23.48
N ASN A 663 4.53 27.48 -23.04
CA ASN A 663 5.72 27.42 -23.90
C ASN A 663 5.73 26.20 -24.84
N ALA A 664 4.79 25.26 -24.65
CA ALA A 664 4.59 24.11 -25.51
C ALA A 664 3.18 24.10 -26.13
N PHE A 665 2.45 25.22 -26.05
CA PHE A 665 1.08 25.36 -26.53
C PHE A 665 1.01 26.21 -27.80
N CYS A 666 0.19 25.77 -28.76
CA CYS A 666 -0.07 26.47 -30.01
C CYS A 666 -1.55 26.39 -30.35
N HIS A 667 -2.15 27.47 -30.84
CA HIS A 667 -3.55 27.47 -31.24
C HIS A 667 -3.80 28.28 -32.52
N THR A 668 -4.93 28.00 -33.15
CA THR A 668 -5.45 28.81 -34.26
C THR A 668 -5.85 30.20 -33.78
N ARG A 669 -5.73 31.21 -34.64
CA ARG A 669 -6.26 32.55 -34.33
C ARG A 669 -7.78 32.50 -34.12
N GLU A 670 -8.47 31.62 -34.83
CA GLU A 670 -9.90 31.36 -34.68
C GLU A 670 -10.25 30.87 -33.27
N ALA A 671 -9.42 30.04 -32.64
CA ALA A 671 -9.61 29.64 -31.25
C ALA A 671 -9.56 30.83 -30.29
N TYR A 672 -8.63 31.79 -30.52
CA TYR A 672 -8.58 33.03 -29.74
C TYR A 672 -9.82 33.89 -29.94
N GLN A 673 -10.29 34.05 -31.19
CA GLN A 673 -11.52 34.80 -31.48
C GLN A 673 -12.75 34.19 -30.80
N GLN A 674 -12.78 32.86 -30.64
CA GLN A 674 -13.89 32.14 -29.98
C GLN A 674 -13.79 32.14 -28.45
N CYS A 675 -12.58 32.00 -27.91
CA CYS A 675 -12.37 31.71 -26.49
C CYS A 675 -11.85 32.91 -25.67
N GLY A 676 -11.37 33.96 -26.32
CA GLY A 676 -10.73 35.12 -25.71
C GLY A 676 -9.25 34.88 -25.34
N GLY A 677 -8.63 35.94 -24.82
CA GLY A 677 -7.23 35.96 -24.38
C GLY A 677 -7.05 35.52 -22.92
N PHE A 678 -5.99 36.03 -22.28
CA PHE A 678 -5.64 35.79 -20.88
C PHE A 678 -6.46 36.66 -19.92
N ASP A 679 -6.81 36.14 -18.76
CA ASP A 679 -7.40 36.92 -17.67
C ASP A 679 -6.34 37.83 -17.03
N GLU A 680 -6.52 39.15 -17.14
CA GLU A 680 -5.60 40.15 -16.56
C GLU A 680 -5.68 40.24 -15.03
N THR A 681 -6.69 39.65 -14.40
CA THR A 681 -6.81 39.59 -12.94
C THR A 681 -5.92 38.50 -12.32
N LEU A 682 -5.43 37.55 -13.14
CA LEU A 682 -4.57 36.45 -12.71
C LEU A 682 -3.09 36.82 -12.87
N PRO A 683 -2.31 36.90 -11.78
CA PRO A 683 -0.86 37.06 -11.84
C PRO A 683 -0.13 35.73 -12.14
N ARG A 684 -0.78 34.58 -11.93
CA ARG A 684 -0.22 33.23 -12.12
C ARG A 684 -1.31 32.25 -12.56
N PHE A 685 -0.92 31.10 -13.12
CA PHE A 685 -1.80 30.05 -13.65
C PHE A 685 -2.65 30.50 -14.85
N VAL A 686 -2.18 31.56 -15.52
CA VAL A 686 -2.82 32.18 -16.68
C VAL A 686 -2.84 31.24 -17.89
N ASP A 687 -1.83 30.38 -17.98
CA ASP A 687 -1.70 29.26 -18.91
C ASP A 687 -2.79 28.22 -18.65
N TRP A 688 -2.93 27.80 -17.39
CA TRP A 688 -3.89 26.79 -16.99
C TRP A 688 -5.34 27.25 -17.21
N ASP A 689 -5.67 28.49 -16.84
CA ASP A 689 -6.96 29.11 -17.14
C ASP A 689 -7.28 29.09 -18.64
N LEU A 690 -6.35 29.60 -19.47
CA LEU A 690 -6.53 29.65 -20.92
C LEU A 690 -6.76 28.25 -21.51
N ILE A 691 -5.88 27.30 -21.18
CA ILE A 691 -5.91 25.95 -21.73
C ILE A 691 -7.18 25.21 -21.32
N ARG A 692 -7.64 25.40 -20.07
CA ARG A 692 -8.91 24.82 -19.61
C ARG A 692 -10.10 25.40 -20.35
N ARG A 693 -10.19 26.72 -20.52
CA ARG A 693 -11.24 27.37 -21.32
C ARG A 693 -11.23 26.89 -22.78
N TYR A 694 -10.05 26.74 -23.37
CA TYR A 694 -9.91 26.27 -24.75
C TYR A 694 -10.34 24.81 -24.86
N SER A 695 -9.92 23.94 -23.92
CA SER A 695 -10.31 22.53 -23.92
C SER A 695 -11.83 22.32 -23.88
N GLN A 696 -12.58 23.26 -23.29
CA GLN A 696 -14.05 23.22 -23.18
C GLN A 696 -14.76 23.64 -24.47
N ARG A 697 -14.14 24.46 -25.31
CA ARG A 697 -14.80 25.14 -26.43
C ARG A 697 -14.29 24.73 -27.80
N VAL A 698 -13.03 24.30 -27.89
CA VAL A 698 -12.38 23.94 -29.15
C VAL A 698 -11.72 22.57 -29.05
N ARG A 699 -11.42 21.96 -30.20
CA ARG A 699 -10.72 20.68 -30.25
C ARG A 699 -9.22 20.90 -29.97
N LEU A 700 -8.83 20.58 -28.73
CA LEU A 700 -7.45 20.53 -28.25
C LEU A 700 -6.91 19.11 -28.34
N CYS A 701 -5.72 18.93 -28.89
CA CYS A 701 -5.02 17.64 -28.96
C CYS A 701 -3.60 17.72 -28.37
N SER A 702 -3.05 16.58 -27.95
CA SER A 702 -1.64 16.44 -27.58
C SER A 702 -0.79 15.98 -28.77
N VAL A 703 0.47 16.40 -28.82
CA VAL A 703 1.47 15.96 -29.83
C VAL A 703 2.68 15.34 -29.12
N PRO A 704 3.03 14.06 -29.39
CA PRO A 704 4.12 13.37 -28.71
C PRO A 704 5.50 13.75 -29.27
N VAL A 705 5.88 15.01 -29.06
CA VAL A 705 7.20 15.58 -29.36
C VAL A 705 7.68 16.39 -28.15
N VAL A 706 8.99 16.46 -27.92
CA VAL A 706 9.59 17.18 -26.78
C VAL A 706 10.60 18.19 -27.31
N LEU A 707 10.11 19.34 -27.76
CA LEU A 707 10.89 20.34 -28.50
C LEU A 707 11.03 21.68 -27.76
N THR A 708 10.56 21.73 -26.51
CA THR A 708 10.63 22.92 -25.64
C THR A 708 11.57 22.68 -24.47
N HIS A 709 12.46 23.63 -24.21
CA HIS A 709 13.41 23.61 -23.10
C HIS A 709 12.97 24.66 -22.08
N TYR A 710 12.34 24.19 -21.00
CA TYR A 710 11.80 25.01 -19.93
C TYR A 710 12.80 25.15 -18.78
N TYR A 711 13.15 26.38 -18.38
CA TYR A 711 14.13 26.62 -17.32
C TYR A 711 13.46 27.16 -16.04
N TYR A 712 13.40 26.33 -15.00
CA TYR A 712 12.89 26.75 -13.70
C TYR A 712 13.95 27.52 -12.91
N GLY A 713 13.64 28.76 -12.49
CA GLY A 713 14.50 29.56 -11.62
C GLY A 713 15.77 30.11 -12.27
N ARG A 714 15.77 30.27 -13.60
CA ARG A 714 16.89 30.84 -14.37
C ARG A 714 17.00 32.36 -14.24
N ALA A 715 15.89 33.05 -14.03
CA ALA A 715 15.83 34.49 -13.86
C ALA A 715 15.36 34.88 -12.45
N ALA A 716 15.80 36.04 -11.96
CA ALA A 716 15.56 36.49 -10.58
C ALA A 716 14.08 36.83 -10.27
N ASN A 717 13.26 37.08 -11.29
CA ASN A 717 11.85 37.49 -11.17
C ASN A 717 10.86 36.45 -11.75
N THR A 718 11.18 35.15 -11.67
CA THR A 718 10.27 34.08 -12.11
C THR A 718 9.06 33.96 -11.20
N LEU A 719 7.85 34.07 -11.76
CA LEU A 719 6.58 33.93 -11.03
C LEU A 719 6.34 32.50 -10.52
N THR A 720 6.87 31.48 -11.21
CA THR A 720 6.68 30.06 -10.87
C THR A 720 7.21 29.70 -9.49
N ALA A 721 8.23 30.40 -8.99
CA ALA A 721 8.84 30.14 -7.69
C ALA A 721 8.14 30.87 -6.52
N ASN A 722 7.23 31.81 -6.78
CA ASN A 722 6.55 32.56 -5.72
C ASN A 722 5.31 31.79 -5.20
N THR A 723 5.40 31.30 -3.96
CA THR A 723 4.35 30.54 -3.26
C THR A 723 3.17 31.39 -2.81
N GLU A 724 3.30 32.72 -2.76
CA GLU A 724 2.19 33.65 -2.45
C GLU A 724 1.04 33.53 -3.45
N TYR A 725 1.33 33.07 -4.68
CA TYR A 725 0.35 32.93 -5.74
C TYR A 725 -0.39 31.59 -5.73
N VAL A 726 -0.10 30.66 -4.82
CA VAL A 726 -0.77 29.34 -4.77
C VAL A 726 -2.30 29.48 -4.61
N GLY A 727 -2.77 30.51 -3.89
CA GLY A 727 -4.20 30.78 -3.72
C GLY A 727 -4.98 31.08 -5.01
N TYR A 728 -4.30 31.42 -6.11
CA TYR A 728 -4.95 31.65 -7.41
C TYR A 728 -5.38 30.36 -8.12
N LEU A 729 -4.92 29.18 -7.65
CA LEU A 729 -5.42 27.89 -8.16
C LEU A 729 -6.93 27.76 -7.98
N ASP A 730 -7.43 28.19 -6.82
CA ASP A 730 -8.86 28.12 -6.51
C ASP A 730 -9.65 29.12 -7.36
N GLN A 731 -9.11 30.30 -7.63
CA GLN A 731 -9.74 31.26 -8.56
C GLN A 731 -9.88 30.67 -9.97
N VAL A 732 -8.86 29.98 -10.50
CA VAL A 732 -8.95 29.32 -11.83
C VAL A 732 -10.01 28.22 -11.81
N ARG A 733 -10.06 27.41 -10.74
CA ARG A 733 -11.07 26.36 -10.56
C ARG A 733 -12.48 26.94 -10.44
N GLU A 734 -12.68 28.01 -9.70
CA GLU A 734 -13.97 28.70 -9.59
C GLU A 734 -14.42 29.27 -10.95
N ALA A 735 -13.49 29.85 -11.72
CA ALA A 735 -13.78 30.45 -13.02
C ALA A 735 -14.09 29.42 -14.12
N THR A 736 -13.45 28.24 -14.09
CA THR A 736 -13.49 27.27 -15.19
C THR A 736 -14.12 25.91 -14.81
N GLY A 737 -14.51 25.73 -13.54
CA GLY A 737 -15.09 24.52 -12.95
C GLY A 737 -14.10 23.72 -12.09
N HIS A 738 -14.54 22.82 -11.22
CA HIS A 738 -13.60 21.95 -10.46
C HIS A 738 -13.25 20.65 -11.19
N GLN A 739 -13.98 20.29 -12.24
CA GLN A 739 -13.82 19.06 -12.99
C GLN A 739 -14.13 19.29 -14.47
N TRP A 740 -13.60 18.41 -15.32
CA TRP A 740 -14.01 18.41 -16.71
C TRP A 740 -15.49 18.06 -16.81
N SER A 741 -16.21 18.92 -17.51
CA SER A 741 -17.58 18.69 -17.94
C SER A 741 -17.66 19.17 -19.38
N ALA A 742 -18.23 18.35 -20.26
CA ALA A 742 -18.62 18.83 -21.56
C ALA A 742 -19.54 20.03 -21.33
N ALA A 743 -19.14 21.22 -21.81
CA ALA A 743 -20.00 22.39 -21.78
C ALA A 743 -21.37 21.95 -22.29
N LYS A 744 -22.46 22.16 -21.52
CA LYS A 744 -23.83 21.73 -21.83
C LYS A 744 -24.05 21.92 -23.33
N SER A 745 -23.83 20.86 -24.10
CA SER A 745 -23.91 20.95 -25.55
C SER A 745 -25.34 21.37 -25.79
N THR A 746 -25.53 22.53 -26.40
CA THR A 746 -26.85 23.05 -26.77
C THR A 746 -27.59 22.10 -27.71
N ALA A 747 -26.93 21.03 -28.18
CA ALA A 747 -27.55 19.82 -28.68
C ALA A 747 -27.56 18.73 -27.59
N SER A 748 -28.47 18.84 -26.61
CA SER A 748 -29.01 17.66 -25.94
C SER A 748 -29.74 16.87 -27.01
N THR A 749 -29.06 15.90 -27.63
CA THR A 749 -29.77 14.90 -28.43
C THR A 749 -30.52 14.04 -27.45
N ALA A 750 -31.85 14.17 -27.44
CA ALA A 750 -32.72 13.30 -26.67
C ALA A 750 -32.35 11.82 -26.90
N LEU A 751 -32.51 10.99 -25.87
CA LEU A 751 -32.25 9.56 -25.98
C LEU A 751 -32.99 8.94 -27.17
N GLN A 752 -32.23 8.36 -28.09
CA GLN A 752 -32.77 7.67 -29.26
C GLN A 752 -33.54 6.43 -28.82
N ARG A 753 -32.99 5.67 -27.87
CA ARG A 753 -33.61 4.46 -27.28
C ARG A 753 -33.81 4.64 -25.78
N GLY A 754 -34.85 4.03 -25.24
CA GLY A 754 -35.01 3.96 -23.78
C GLY A 754 -33.86 3.20 -23.13
N VAL A 755 -33.61 3.47 -21.85
CA VAL A 755 -32.56 2.82 -21.06
C VAL A 755 -33.14 2.29 -19.76
N SER A 756 -32.80 1.05 -19.41
CA SER A 756 -33.10 0.47 -18.11
C SER A 756 -31.86 0.50 -17.23
N VAL A 757 -31.91 1.31 -16.16
CA VAL A 757 -30.86 1.43 -15.15
C VAL A 757 -31.10 0.39 -14.07
N VAL A 758 -30.11 -0.46 -13.84
CA VAL A 758 -30.11 -1.51 -12.83
C VAL A 758 -29.18 -1.11 -11.69
N ILE A 759 -29.76 -0.98 -10.49
CA ILE A 759 -29.06 -0.57 -9.27
C ILE A 759 -29.06 -1.73 -8.28
N PRO A 760 -27.94 -2.45 -8.10
CA PRO A 760 -27.80 -3.37 -6.98
C PRO A 760 -27.65 -2.57 -5.69
N SER A 761 -28.49 -2.84 -4.70
CA SER A 761 -28.54 -2.10 -3.44
C SER A 761 -28.27 -3.01 -2.25
N TYR A 762 -27.35 -2.61 -1.38
CA TYR A 762 -27.15 -3.21 -0.06
C TYR A 762 -26.82 -2.13 0.95
N GLU A 763 -27.73 -1.88 1.88
CA GLU A 763 -27.67 -0.79 2.85
C GLU A 763 -27.46 0.60 2.17
N SER A 764 -26.99 1.61 2.93
CA SER A 764 -26.71 2.96 2.40
C SER A 764 -27.96 3.71 1.87
N LEU A 765 -28.99 3.83 2.71
CA LEU A 765 -30.25 4.50 2.36
C LEU A 765 -30.06 5.94 1.83
N GLU A 766 -29.19 6.74 2.44
CA GLU A 766 -28.96 8.13 2.03
C GLU A 766 -28.30 8.19 0.65
N ASP A 767 -27.27 7.38 0.42
CA ASP A 767 -26.57 7.35 -0.86
C ASP A 767 -27.51 6.85 -1.98
N LEU A 768 -28.34 5.84 -1.69
CA LEU A 768 -29.37 5.36 -2.62
C LEU A 768 -30.41 6.44 -2.95
N ARG A 769 -30.86 7.22 -1.97
CA ARG A 769 -31.78 8.35 -2.19
C ARG A 769 -31.16 9.39 -3.11
N ASP A 770 -29.90 9.74 -2.87
CA ASP A 770 -29.17 10.69 -3.70
C ASP A 770 -29.00 10.16 -5.13
N CYS A 771 -28.69 8.86 -5.29
CA CYS A 771 -28.56 8.20 -6.59
C CYS A 771 -29.88 8.28 -7.37
N LEU A 772 -31.00 7.88 -6.76
CA LEU A 772 -32.33 7.97 -7.38
C LEU A 772 -32.72 9.41 -7.70
N THR A 773 -32.43 10.37 -6.82
CA THR A 773 -32.69 11.79 -7.06
C THR A 773 -31.91 12.31 -8.27
N SER A 774 -30.66 11.87 -8.45
CA SER A 774 -29.85 12.25 -9.61
C SER A 774 -30.43 11.73 -10.93
N LEU A 775 -31.00 10.52 -10.93
CA LEU A 775 -31.68 9.94 -12.09
C LEU A 775 -33.01 10.63 -12.40
N GLU A 776 -33.80 10.95 -11.37
CA GLU A 776 -35.05 11.71 -11.52
C GLU A 776 -34.79 13.11 -12.11
N ALA A 777 -33.70 13.76 -11.69
CA ALA A 777 -33.30 15.07 -12.19
C ALA A 777 -32.94 15.11 -13.69
N LEU A 778 -32.67 13.95 -14.32
CA LEU A 778 -32.44 13.86 -15.77
C LEU A 778 -33.72 14.14 -16.59
N ALA A 779 -34.90 14.03 -15.98
CA ALA A 779 -36.20 14.34 -16.59
C ALA A 779 -36.48 13.61 -17.92
N LEU A 780 -36.06 12.35 -18.03
CA LEU A 780 -36.13 11.55 -19.25
C LEU A 780 -37.49 10.86 -19.51
N GLY A 781 -38.43 10.95 -18.57
CA GLY A 781 -39.77 10.36 -18.68
C GLY A 781 -39.73 8.86 -18.98
N ASP A 782 -40.57 8.39 -19.90
CA ASP A 782 -40.70 6.96 -20.24
C ASP A 782 -39.46 6.33 -20.90
N LYS A 783 -38.49 7.17 -21.30
CA LYS A 783 -37.20 6.70 -21.84
C LYS A 783 -36.27 6.17 -20.75
N LEU A 784 -36.58 6.41 -19.47
CA LEU A 784 -35.79 5.89 -18.36
C LEU A 784 -36.62 4.90 -17.53
N GLU A 785 -36.11 3.68 -17.38
CA GLU A 785 -36.63 2.69 -16.44
C GLU A 785 -35.62 2.50 -15.32
N VAL A 786 -36.03 2.61 -14.06
CA VAL A 786 -35.16 2.39 -12.90
C VAL A 786 -35.56 1.10 -12.18
N ILE A 787 -34.60 0.19 -12.02
CA ILE A 787 -34.77 -1.10 -11.36
C ILE A 787 -33.77 -1.18 -10.21
N VAL A 788 -34.27 -1.32 -8.98
CA VAL A 788 -33.43 -1.50 -7.79
C VAL A 788 -33.57 -2.93 -7.30
N VAL A 789 -32.43 -3.62 -7.13
CA VAL A 789 -32.38 -4.97 -6.60
C VAL A 789 -31.78 -4.94 -5.20
N ASP A 790 -32.63 -5.11 -4.19
CA ASP A 790 -32.24 -5.12 -2.79
C ASP A 790 -31.65 -6.47 -2.39
N ASN A 791 -30.38 -6.45 -1.99
CA ASN A 791 -29.61 -7.62 -1.55
C ASN A 791 -29.77 -7.90 -0.04
N ASP A 792 -31.01 -7.92 0.43
CA ASP A 792 -31.35 -8.12 1.85
C ASP A 792 -30.82 -7.00 2.76
N SER A 793 -31.19 -5.76 2.46
CA SER A 793 -30.88 -4.61 3.33
C SER A 793 -31.75 -4.59 4.59
N SER A 794 -31.41 -3.68 5.51
CA SER A 794 -32.22 -3.40 6.69
C SER A 794 -33.64 -2.91 6.35
N SER A 795 -34.57 -3.06 7.32
CA SER A 795 -35.97 -2.66 7.16
C SER A 795 -36.19 -1.21 6.70
N PRO A 796 -35.39 -0.20 7.12
CA PRO A 796 -35.52 1.16 6.60
C PRO A 796 -35.30 1.29 5.09
N VAL A 797 -34.33 0.56 4.53
CA VAL A 797 -34.08 0.56 3.08
C VAL A 797 -35.22 -0.13 2.34
N LYS A 798 -35.65 -1.30 2.82
CA LYS A 798 -36.76 -2.05 2.22
C LYS A 798 -38.05 -1.23 2.19
N LYS A 799 -38.41 -0.60 3.31
CA LYS A 799 -39.57 0.29 3.41
C LYS A 799 -39.51 1.46 2.43
N PHE A 800 -38.35 2.10 2.30
CA PHE A 800 -38.16 3.18 1.33
C PHE A 800 -38.37 2.70 -0.12
N LEU A 801 -37.85 1.52 -0.47
CA LEU A 801 -38.03 0.92 -1.80
C LEU A 801 -39.49 0.54 -2.08
N GLU A 802 -40.19 -0.02 -1.09
CA GLU A 802 -41.62 -0.34 -1.19
C GLU A 802 -42.46 0.93 -1.43
N GLU A 803 -42.17 2.01 -0.70
CA GLU A 803 -42.84 3.31 -0.88
C GLU A 803 -42.55 3.92 -2.26
N ALA A 804 -41.30 3.86 -2.72
CA ALA A 804 -40.91 4.35 -4.04
C ALA A 804 -41.57 3.54 -5.17
N GLN A 805 -41.66 2.21 -5.03
CA GLN A 805 -42.35 1.34 -5.96
C GLN A 805 -43.87 1.61 -5.97
N ALA A 806 -44.50 1.76 -4.80
CA ALA A 806 -45.93 2.07 -4.70
C ALA A 806 -46.27 3.43 -5.34
N ALA A 807 -45.33 4.38 -5.33
CA ALA A 807 -45.43 5.66 -6.02
C ALA A 807 -45.14 5.58 -7.53
N GLY A 808 -44.83 4.39 -8.08
CA GLY A 808 -44.52 4.20 -9.50
C GLY A 808 -43.19 4.78 -9.95
N ARG A 809 -42.28 5.10 -9.02
CA ARG A 809 -40.97 5.74 -9.32
C ARG A 809 -39.91 4.75 -9.79
N LEU A 810 -39.99 3.50 -9.36
CA LEU A 810 -39.02 2.44 -9.68
C LEU A 810 -39.66 1.05 -9.60
N LYS A 811 -38.94 0.05 -10.11
CA LYS A 811 -39.21 -1.38 -9.90
C LYS A 811 -38.25 -1.94 -8.86
N ALA A 812 -38.76 -2.45 -7.74
CA ALA A 812 -37.97 -3.06 -6.68
C ALA A 812 -38.02 -4.59 -6.74
N ILE A 813 -36.86 -5.25 -6.59
CA ILE A 813 -36.72 -6.70 -6.47
C ILE A 813 -36.02 -6.98 -5.13
N PHE A 814 -36.61 -7.84 -4.29
CA PHE A 814 -36.09 -8.12 -2.96
C PHE A 814 -35.54 -9.55 -2.87
N ASN A 815 -34.24 -9.67 -2.60
CA ASN A 815 -33.64 -10.96 -2.31
C ASN A 815 -33.92 -11.38 -0.86
N SER A 816 -33.99 -12.70 -0.65
CA SER A 816 -34.16 -13.31 0.66
C SER A 816 -32.89 -13.29 1.51
N CYS A 817 -31.72 -13.14 0.89
CA CYS A 817 -30.44 -12.90 1.52
C CYS A 817 -29.52 -12.12 0.57
N ASN A 818 -28.33 -11.73 1.05
CA ASN A 818 -27.35 -11.06 0.20
C ASN A 818 -26.64 -12.06 -0.74
N TYR A 819 -27.18 -12.21 -1.95
CA TYR A 819 -26.57 -13.00 -3.03
C TYR A 819 -25.45 -12.23 -3.78
N GLY A 820 -24.99 -11.09 -3.28
CA GLY A 820 -23.90 -10.32 -3.86
C GLY A 820 -24.24 -9.55 -5.13
N PHE A 821 -23.26 -8.76 -5.57
CA PHE A 821 -23.38 -7.81 -6.68
C PHE A 821 -23.87 -8.46 -7.99
N THR A 822 -23.17 -9.49 -8.48
CA THR A 822 -23.43 -10.05 -9.81
C THR A 822 -24.82 -10.68 -9.91
N HIS A 823 -25.24 -11.40 -8.88
CA HIS A 823 -26.56 -12.03 -8.88
C HIS A 823 -27.66 -10.97 -8.92
N ALA A 824 -27.56 -9.93 -8.07
CA ALA A 824 -28.51 -8.82 -8.07
C ALA A 824 -28.58 -8.09 -9.41
N VAL A 825 -27.42 -7.79 -10.00
CA VAL A 825 -27.34 -7.20 -11.34
C VAL A 825 -28.08 -8.07 -12.36
N ASN A 826 -27.84 -9.38 -12.38
CA ASN A 826 -28.49 -10.27 -13.35
C ASN A 826 -30.01 -10.34 -13.19
N LEU A 827 -30.54 -10.30 -11.96
CA LEU A 827 -31.97 -10.22 -11.71
C LEU A 827 -32.57 -8.93 -12.29
N GLY A 828 -31.89 -7.80 -12.07
CA GLY A 828 -32.31 -6.52 -12.63
C GLY A 828 -32.24 -6.48 -14.16
N LEU A 829 -31.17 -7.01 -14.75
CA LEU A 829 -31.00 -7.11 -16.20
C LEU A 829 -32.09 -7.98 -16.85
N ALA A 830 -32.46 -9.10 -16.22
CA ALA A 830 -33.55 -9.95 -16.69
C ALA A 830 -34.93 -9.28 -16.56
N ALA A 831 -35.08 -8.36 -15.61
CA ALA A 831 -36.31 -7.63 -15.34
C ALA A 831 -36.50 -6.37 -16.21
N ALA A 832 -35.47 -5.96 -16.96
CA ALA A 832 -35.46 -4.78 -17.81
C ALA A 832 -36.30 -4.94 -19.08
N LYS A 833 -36.88 -3.82 -19.56
CA LYS A 833 -37.58 -3.74 -20.84
C LYS A 833 -36.71 -4.24 -22.00
N THR A 834 -37.30 -5.04 -22.89
CA THR A 834 -36.56 -5.77 -23.94
C THR A 834 -36.06 -4.90 -25.11
N ASP A 835 -36.63 -3.71 -25.27
CA ASP A 835 -36.31 -2.72 -26.30
C ASP A 835 -35.38 -1.60 -25.81
N HIS A 836 -35.19 -1.49 -24.50
CA HIS A 836 -34.28 -0.55 -23.86
C HIS A 836 -32.81 -1.00 -23.99
N ASP A 837 -31.87 -0.08 -24.07
CA ASP A 837 -30.47 -0.37 -23.73
C ASP A 837 -30.32 -0.50 -22.20
N LEU A 838 -29.16 -0.92 -21.72
CA LEU A 838 -28.94 -1.24 -20.31
C LEU A 838 -27.89 -0.32 -19.71
N MET A 839 -28.07 0.02 -18.44
CA MET A 839 -27.04 0.70 -17.65
C MET A 839 -26.94 0.03 -16.29
N LEU A 840 -25.73 -0.33 -15.87
CA LEU A 840 -25.45 -0.71 -14.50
C LEU A 840 -25.01 0.52 -13.73
N LEU A 841 -25.48 0.68 -12.50
CA LEU A 841 -25.16 1.84 -11.67
C LEU A 841 -25.15 1.44 -10.19
N ASN A 842 -24.04 1.69 -9.48
CA ASN A 842 -24.00 1.48 -8.04
C ASN A 842 -24.95 2.42 -7.27
N ASN A 843 -25.38 1.99 -6.09
CA ASN A 843 -26.29 2.78 -5.24
C ASN A 843 -25.65 4.03 -4.62
N ASP A 844 -24.32 4.18 -4.68
CA ASP A 844 -23.54 5.34 -4.20
C ASP A 844 -23.02 6.25 -5.33
N ALA A 845 -23.62 6.13 -6.52
CA ALA A 845 -23.32 6.93 -7.68
C ALA A 845 -24.23 8.16 -7.79
N HIS A 846 -23.73 9.24 -8.38
CA HIS A 846 -24.49 10.42 -8.79
C HIS A 846 -24.28 10.66 -10.27
N VAL A 847 -25.34 10.59 -11.07
CA VAL A 847 -25.27 10.73 -12.53
C VAL A 847 -25.47 12.20 -12.91
N GLU A 848 -24.50 12.78 -13.61
CA GLU A 848 -24.62 14.16 -14.07
C GLU A 848 -25.53 14.29 -15.30
N PRO A 849 -26.23 15.43 -15.47
CA PRO A 849 -27.04 15.69 -16.66
C PRO A 849 -26.26 15.53 -17.97
N GLY A 850 -26.84 14.83 -18.95
CA GLY A 850 -26.22 14.58 -20.25
C GLY A 850 -25.30 13.35 -20.29
N ALA A 851 -24.96 12.75 -19.15
CA ALA A 851 -24.06 11.59 -19.12
C ALA A 851 -24.63 10.39 -19.86
N LEU A 852 -25.92 10.13 -19.72
CA LEU A 852 -26.57 8.99 -20.35
C LEU A 852 -26.69 9.15 -21.87
N GLU A 853 -27.02 10.37 -22.31
CA GLU A 853 -27.08 10.76 -23.71
C GLU A 853 -25.70 10.66 -24.37
N ALA A 854 -24.65 11.13 -23.71
CA ALA A 854 -23.27 11.03 -24.19
C ALA A 854 -22.83 9.56 -24.34
N MET A 855 -23.17 8.69 -23.38
CA MET A 855 -22.87 7.27 -23.48
C MET A 855 -23.64 6.58 -24.62
N GLN A 856 -24.94 6.87 -24.79
CA GLN A 856 -25.73 6.32 -25.91
C GLN A 856 -25.26 6.84 -27.27
N LEU A 857 -24.87 8.11 -27.35
CA LEU A 857 -24.32 8.69 -28.58
C LEU A 857 -23.02 7.99 -28.96
N ALA A 858 -22.11 7.79 -28.00
CA ALA A 858 -20.88 7.04 -28.22
C ALA A 858 -21.17 5.59 -28.65
N ALA A 859 -22.11 4.92 -27.99
CA ALA A 859 -22.50 3.55 -28.32
C ALA A 859 -23.05 3.38 -29.74
N THR A 860 -23.65 4.43 -30.30
CA THR A 860 -24.23 4.40 -31.65
C THR A 860 -23.27 4.85 -32.75
N GLN A 861 -22.28 5.71 -32.43
CA GLN A 861 -21.37 6.30 -33.41
C GLN A 861 -20.01 5.61 -33.49
N LEU A 862 -19.54 5.00 -32.39
CA LEU A 862 -18.21 4.40 -32.35
C LEU A 862 -18.21 2.99 -32.97
N PRO A 863 -17.18 2.66 -33.76
CA PRO A 863 -17.10 1.38 -34.44
C PRO A 863 -17.00 0.23 -33.43
N GLU A 864 -17.73 -0.86 -33.71
CA GLU A 864 -17.64 -2.10 -32.93
C GLU A 864 -17.88 -1.88 -31.42
N CYS A 865 -18.65 -0.87 -31.03
CA CYS A 865 -18.85 -0.53 -29.64
C CYS A 865 -19.66 -1.60 -28.88
N GLY A 866 -19.01 -2.25 -27.92
CA GLY A 866 -19.63 -3.24 -27.04
C GLY A 866 -20.06 -2.66 -25.70
N LEU A 867 -19.26 -1.80 -25.09
CA LEU A 867 -19.54 -1.17 -23.79
C LEU A 867 -19.07 0.28 -23.80
N VAL A 868 -19.79 1.14 -23.06
CA VAL A 868 -19.38 2.53 -22.84
C VAL A 868 -19.35 2.82 -21.35
N VAL A 869 -18.30 3.49 -20.87
CA VAL A 869 -18.18 3.95 -19.49
C VAL A 869 -17.92 5.45 -19.41
N PRO A 870 -18.47 6.13 -18.39
CA PRO A 870 -18.28 7.55 -18.20
C PRO A 870 -16.93 7.84 -17.52
N GLN A 871 -16.63 9.10 -17.29
CA GLN A 871 -15.74 9.49 -16.19
C GLN A 871 -16.32 8.94 -14.88
N GLN A 872 -15.50 8.22 -14.13
CA GLN A 872 -15.80 7.84 -12.75
C GLN A 872 -15.07 8.82 -11.84
N ILE A 873 -15.75 9.88 -11.41
CA ILE A 873 -15.14 10.91 -10.58
C ILE A 873 -15.10 10.45 -9.12
N LEU A 874 -13.89 10.33 -8.55
CA LEU A 874 -13.72 10.25 -7.10
C LEU A 874 -13.60 11.66 -6.51
N PRO A 875 -14.25 11.97 -5.37
CA PRO A 875 -14.02 13.21 -4.65
C PRO A 875 -12.56 13.33 -4.16
N GLY A 876 -12.10 14.57 -4.02
CA GLY A 876 -10.81 14.88 -3.39
C GLY A 876 -10.70 14.31 -1.97
N GLY A 877 -9.50 13.94 -1.55
CA GLY A 877 -9.21 13.27 -0.28
C GLY A 877 -9.53 11.78 -0.27
N THR A 878 -9.97 11.19 -1.39
CA THR A 878 -10.22 9.75 -1.49
C THR A 878 -8.89 8.97 -1.53
N PRO A 879 -8.64 8.03 -0.59
CA PRO A 879 -7.33 7.38 -0.47
C PRO A 879 -6.81 6.64 -1.72
N THR A 880 -7.71 6.14 -2.57
CA THR A 880 -7.35 5.36 -3.76
C THR A 880 -7.14 6.22 -5.01
N LEU A 881 -7.42 7.53 -4.96
CA LEU A 881 -7.39 8.40 -6.14
C LEU A 881 -6.03 8.35 -6.84
N THR A 882 -4.95 8.57 -6.09
CA THR A 882 -3.57 8.54 -6.63
C THR A 882 -3.06 7.12 -6.90
N THR A 883 -3.77 6.08 -6.44
CA THR A 883 -3.49 4.70 -6.88
C THR A 883 -3.96 4.49 -8.33
N HIS A 884 -5.07 5.13 -8.73
CA HIS A 884 -5.56 5.07 -10.11
C HIS A 884 -4.85 6.10 -11.01
N VAL A 885 -4.64 7.32 -10.53
CA VAL A 885 -4.03 8.43 -11.28
C VAL A 885 -2.87 9.04 -10.47
N PRO A 886 -1.65 8.48 -10.55
CA PRO A 886 -0.53 8.85 -9.67
C PRO A 886 -0.15 10.33 -9.69
N TYR A 887 -0.33 11.01 -10.84
CA TYR A 887 0.01 12.43 -10.97
C TYR A 887 -1.06 13.38 -10.46
N ALA A 888 -2.26 12.89 -10.15
CA ALA A 888 -3.36 13.74 -9.71
C ALA A 888 -3.05 14.44 -8.37
N ASP A 889 -3.54 15.66 -8.23
CA ASP A 889 -3.73 16.34 -6.95
C ASP A 889 -4.79 15.56 -6.16
N ALA A 890 -4.33 14.92 -5.07
CA ALA A 890 -5.14 14.01 -4.26
C ALA A 890 -6.32 14.72 -3.57
N ASP A 891 -6.22 16.03 -3.36
CA ASP A 891 -7.24 16.83 -2.67
C ASP A 891 -8.33 17.33 -3.63
N GLN A 892 -8.20 17.04 -4.91
CA GLN A 892 -9.16 17.45 -5.94
C GLN A 892 -9.85 16.24 -6.58
N PRO A 893 -11.08 16.42 -7.08
CA PRO A 893 -11.75 15.34 -7.81
C PRO A 893 -10.97 14.96 -9.07
N CYS A 894 -10.99 13.67 -9.42
CA CYS A 894 -10.37 13.16 -10.63
C CYS A 894 -11.12 11.92 -11.15
N ASP A 895 -11.10 11.73 -12.47
CA ASP A 895 -11.57 10.52 -13.11
C ASP A 895 -10.61 9.36 -12.86
N VAL A 896 -11.12 8.24 -12.36
CA VAL A 896 -10.33 7.03 -12.07
C VAL A 896 -10.66 5.85 -12.99
N ASN A 897 -11.50 6.04 -14.01
CA ASN A 897 -11.75 4.98 -14.99
C ASN A 897 -10.55 4.80 -15.92
N LEU A 898 -9.81 5.86 -16.25
CA LEU A 898 -8.46 5.75 -16.81
C LEU A 898 -7.50 5.45 -15.66
N SER A 899 -6.97 4.23 -15.58
CA SER A 899 -6.37 3.75 -14.34
C SER A 899 -5.04 3.03 -14.52
N ALA A 900 -4.03 3.52 -13.81
CA ALA A 900 -2.77 2.82 -13.57
C ALA A 900 -2.99 1.49 -12.85
N HIS A 901 -3.74 1.51 -11.74
CA HIS A 901 -4.06 0.32 -10.94
C HIS A 901 -4.73 -0.80 -11.74
N HIS A 902 -5.63 -0.47 -12.67
CA HIS A 902 -6.31 -1.48 -13.48
C HIS A 902 -5.56 -1.88 -14.75
N SER A 903 -4.47 -1.17 -15.10
CA SER A 903 -3.73 -1.31 -16.36
C SER A 903 -4.67 -1.44 -17.57
N ASN A 904 -5.69 -0.57 -17.62
CA ASN A 904 -6.85 -0.79 -18.47
C ASN A 904 -6.90 0.07 -19.74
N ILE A 905 -5.93 0.95 -19.97
CA ILE A 905 -5.93 1.85 -21.11
C ILE A 905 -5.30 1.15 -22.31
N VAL A 906 -6.01 1.09 -23.43
CA VAL A 906 -5.45 0.62 -24.71
C VAL A 906 -4.68 1.78 -25.35
N THR A 907 -3.69 1.46 -26.19
CA THR A 907 -2.82 2.46 -26.83
C THR A 907 -3.61 3.61 -27.45
N PRO A 908 -3.45 4.86 -26.96
CA PRO A 908 -4.16 6.00 -27.51
C PRO A 908 -3.62 6.36 -28.91
N PRO A 909 -4.44 6.95 -29.79
CA PRO A 909 -3.94 7.53 -31.04
C PRO A 909 -2.90 8.63 -30.77
N LEU A 910 -1.93 8.81 -31.67
CA LEU A 910 -0.86 9.79 -31.49
C LEU A 910 -1.37 11.23 -31.32
N LEU A 911 -2.33 11.63 -32.16
CA LEU A 911 -2.99 12.93 -32.10
C LEU A 911 -4.45 12.69 -31.69
N HIS A 912 -4.75 12.87 -30.40
CA HIS A 912 -6.09 12.65 -29.87
C HIS A 912 -6.49 13.78 -28.91
N ASP A 913 -7.80 13.95 -28.73
CA ASP A 913 -8.39 15.05 -27.96
C ASP A 913 -8.90 14.63 -26.58
N GLY A 914 -8.57 13.42 -26.12
CA GLY A 914 -8.98 12.89 -24.82
C GLY A 914 -10.48 12.70 -24.61
N ARG A 915 -11.33 12.85 -25.64
CA ARG A 915 -12.79 12.69 -25.50
C ARG A 915 -13.23 11.23 -25.41
N VAL A 916 -12.66 10.40 -26.28
CA VAL A 916 -12.97 8.98 -26.38
C VAL A 916 -11.65 8.20 -26.35
N LEU A 917 -11.58 7.21 -25.47
CA LEU A 917 -10.43 6.31 -25.35
C LEU A 917 -10.91 4.86 -25.29
N GLU A 918 -10.21 3.95 -25.97
CA GLU A 918 -10.46 2.52 -25.81
C GLU A 918 -9.81 2.01 -24.52
N ILE A 919 -10.54 1.21 -23.76
CA ILE A 919 -10.05 0.54 -22.55
C ILE A 919 -10.26 -0.98 -22.63
N SER A 920 -9.41 -1.75 -21.96
CA SER A 920 -9.47 -3.21 -21.90
C SER A 920 -10.37 -3.73 -20.78
N PHE A 921 -10.58 -2.92 -19.75
CA PHE A 921 -11.38 -3.28 -18.59
C PHE A 921 -12.05 -2.05 -18.02
N ALA A 922 -13.31 -2.19 -17.61
CA ALA A 922 -14.01 -1.18 -16.84
C ALA A 922 -14.58 -1.79 -15.56
N PRO A 923 -14.37 -1.17 -14.39
CA PRO A 923 -15.09 -1.55 -13.19
C PRO A 923 -16.59 -1.24 -13.38
N PHE A 924 -17.46 -2.20 -13.06
CA PHE A 924 -18.91 -2.03 -13.26
C PHE A 924 -19.59 -1.20 -12.16
N PHE A 925 -18.92 -0.13 -11.72
CA PHE A 925 -19.54 0.93 -10.92
C PHE A 925 -20.63 1.64 -11.73
N CYS A 926 -20.32 1.97 -12.98
CA CYS A 926 -21.23 2.54 -13.95
C CYS A 926 -20.82 2.09 -15.35
N VAL A 927 -21.70 1.39 -16.06
CA VAL A 927 -21.44 0.95 -17.43
C VAL A 927 -22.72 0.94 -18.25
N TYR A 928 -22.64 1.49 -19.46
CA TYR A 928 -23.68 1.43 -20.47
C TYR A 928 -23.45 0.23 -21.40
N ILE A 929 -24.48 -0.57 -21.59
CA ILE A 929 -24.46 -1.82 -22.35
C ILE A 929 -25.55 -1.71 -23.44
N PRO A 930 -25.17 -1.59 -24.73
CA PRO A 930 -26.10 -1.71 -25.83
C PRO A 930 -26.88 -3.02 -25.72
N ARG A 931 -28.18 -2.99 -26.02
CA ARG A 931 -29.04 -4.18 -25.89
C ARG A 931 -28.52 -5.37 -26.70
N GLU A 932 -27.94 -5.11 -27.87
CA GLU A 932 -27.42 -6.17 -28.74
C GLU A 932 -26.16 -6.83 -28.17
N THR A 933 -25.29 -6.05 -27.50
CA THR A 933 -24.17 -6.60 -26.74
C THR A 933 -24.67 -7.56 -25.67
N TYR A 934 -25.66 -7.17 -24.87
CA TYR A 934 -26.22 -8.03 -23.83
C TYR A 934 -26.87 -9.30 -24.40
N ARG A 935 -27.59 -9.21 -25.53
CA ARG A 935 -28.17 -10.38 -26.19
C ARG A 935 -27.11 -11.38 -26.66
N SER A 936 -25.96 -10.88 -27.11
CA SER A 936 -24.86 -11.71 -27.62
C SER A 936 -23.98 -12.26 -26.50
N ALA A 937 -23.65 -11.44 -25.49
CA ALA A 937 -22.79 -11.81 -24.36
C ALA A 937 -23.52 -12.62 -23.28
N GLY A 938 -24.83 -12.40 -23.12
CA GLY A 938 -25.62 -12.95 -22.03
C GLY A 938 -25.48 -12.15 -20.72
N PRO A 939 -25.94 -12.72 -19.59
CA PRO A 939 -25.80 -12.13 -18.26
C PRO A 939 -24.35 -12.19 -17.75
N LEU A 940 -24.06 -11.44 -16.70
CA LEU A 940 -22.75 -11.52 -16.03
C LEU A 940 -22.56 -12.91 -15.40
N ASP A 941 -21.32 -13.37 -15.29
CA ASP A 941 -21.02 -14.68 -14.72
C ASP A 941 -21.15 -14.69 -13.18
N ALA A 942 -22.37 -14.89 -12.67
CA ALA A 942 -22.62 -15.05 -11.24
C ALA A 942 -22.09 -16.38 -10.67
N GLN A 943 -21.67 -17.33 -11.52
CA GLN A 943 -21.25 -18.66 -11.11
C GLN A 943 -19.74 -18.73 -10.81
N PHE A 944 -18.91 -18.22 -11.70
CA PHE A 944 -17.44 -18.23 -11.57
C PHE A 944 -16.85 -16.82 -11.39
N GLY A 945 -17.59 -15.79 -11.85
CA GLY A 945 -17.27 -14.38 -11.66
C GLY A 945 -17.81 -13.77 -10.36
N ARG A 946 -18.93 -14.30 -9.83
CA ARG A 946 -19.61 -14.10 -8.52
C ARG A 946 -19.68 -12.68 -7.93
N HIS A 947 -18.55 -12.02 -7.71
CA HIS A 947 -18.44 -10.68 -7.15
C HIS A 947 -17.56 -9.79 -8.05
N TYR A 948 -16.29 -9.55 -7.67
CA TYR A 948 -15.37 -8.65 -8.39
C TYR A 948 -14.68 -9.23 -9.62
N ARG A 949 -14.99 -10.48 -10.00
CA ARG A 949 -14.42 -11.06 -11.23
C ARG A 949 -15.38 -10.97 -12.40
N SER A 950 -16.67 -10.75 -12.15
CA SER A 950 -17.70 -10.78 -13.17
C SER A 950 -17.57 -9.65 -14.19
N ASP A 951 -17.22 -8.45 -13.76
CA ASP A 951 -16.96 -7.31 -14.63
C ASP A 951 -15.76 -7.55 -15.54
N ARG A 952 -14.67 -8.10 -14.99
CA ARG A 952 -13.49 -8.51 -15.77
C ARG A 952 -13.84 -9.58 -16.79
N ILE A 953 -14.53 -10.64 -16.37
CA ILE A 953 -14.96 -11.72 -17.26
C ILE A 953 -15.91 -11.18 -18.34
N TYR A 954 -16.82 -10.28 -18.00
CA TYR A 954 -17.74 -9.69 -18.98
C TYR A 954 -17.00 -8.83 -20.00
N CYS A 955 -16.02 -8.03 -19.57
CA CYS A 955 -15.14 -7.28 -20.47
C CYS A 955 -14.39 -8.24 -21.41
N ASP A 956 -13.88 -9.36 -20.90
CA ASP A 956 -13.18 -10.37 -21.71
C ASP A 956 -14.13 -11.05 -22.72
N VAL A 957 -15.37 -11.35 -22.34
CA VAL A 957 -16.40 -11.89 -23.25
C VAL A 957 -16.67 -10.89 -24.38
N VAL A 958 -16.93 -9.62 -24.04
CA VAL A 958 -17.21 -8.57 -25.03
C VAL A 958 -16.02 -8.38 -25.98
N ARG A 959 -14.80 -8.30 -25.45
CA ARG A 959 -13.59 -8.04 -26.26
C ARG A 959 -13.15 -9.24 -27.07
N HIS A 960 -13.03 -10.40 -26.44
CA HIS A 960 -12.37 -11.56 -27.04
C HIS A 960 -13.34 -12.54 -27.71
N LEU A 961 -14.57 -12.69 -27.20
CA LEU A 961 -15.54 -13.58 -27.82
C LEU A 961 -16.39 -12.87 -28.88
N LEU A 962 -16.79 -11.62 -28.62
CA LEU A 962 -17.63 -10.87 -29.56
C LEU A 962 -16.83 -9.96 -30.51
N GLY A 963 -15.54 -9.72 -30.23
CA GLY A 963 -14.71 -8.82 -31.05
C GLY A 963 -15.12 -7.34 -30.93
N LEU A 964 -15.81 -6.97 -29.85
CA LEU A 964 -16.30 -5.61 -29.62
C LEU A 964 -15.35 -4.82 -28.72
N ARG A 965 -15.46 -3.49 -28.76
CA ARG A 965 -14.59 -2.55 -28.03
C ARG A 965 -15.29 -1.97 -26.82
N ILE A 966 -14.49 -1.53 -25.85
CA ILE A 966 -14.98 -0.83 -24.66
C ILE A 966 -14.44 0.60 -24.72
N TYR A 967 -15.33 1.57 -24.63
CA TYR A 967 -14.97 2.98 -24.73
C TYR A 967 -15.19 3.73 -23.43
N HIS A 968 -14.16 4.42 -22.98
CA HIS A 968 -14.28 5.51 -22.01
C HIS A 968 -14.66 6.79 -22.75
N VAL A 969 -15.62 7.53 -22.20
CA VAL A 969 -16.13 8.79 -22.78
C VAL A 969 -16.09 9.88 -21.73
N SER A 970 -15.23 10.88 -21.93
CA SER A 970 -15.07 11.98 -20.97
C SER A 970 -16.21 13.00 -21.01
N ASP A 971 -17.06 12.97 -22.02
CA ASP A 971 -18.27 13.82 -22.07
C ASP A 971 -19.39 13.30 -21.15
N ALA A 972 -19.29 12.05 -20.66
CA ALA A 972 -20.20 11.49 -19.65
C ALA A 972 -19.56 11.54 -18.26
N CYS A 973 -20.28 12.01 -17.24
CA CYS A 973 -19.74 12.15 -15.88
C CYS A 973 -20.65 11.48 -14.85
N VAL A 974 -20.05 10.62 -14.01
CA VAL A 974 -20.71 10.01 -12.86
C VAL A 974 -19.79 10.09 -11.66
N VAL A 975 -20.27 10.71 -10.58
CA VAL A 975 -19.53 10.87 -9.32
C VAL A 975 -19.77 9.66 -8.43
N HIS A 976 -18.70 9.12 -7.85
CA HIS A 976 -18.73 7.97 -6.94
C HIS A 976 -18.46 8.44 -5.50
N LYS A 977 -19.51 8.49 -4.66
CA LYS A 977 -19.50 9.18 -3.35
C LYS A 977 -18.78 8.44 -2.20
N LEU A 978 -18.13 7.30 -2.47
CA LEU A 978 -17.35 6.41 -1.56
C LEU A 978 -18.08 5.13 -1.08
N GLN A 979 -17.32 4.02 -1.10
CA GLN A 979 -17.66 2.62 -0.80
C GLN A 979 -18.11 2.32 0.66
N LYS A 980 -19.17 2.96 1.16
CA LYS A 980 -19.67 2.71 2.53
C LYS A 980 -20.18 1.27 2.72
N SER A 981 -20.83 0.70 1.70
CA SER A 981 -21.46 -0.62 1.74
C SER A 981 -20.45 -1.73 2.04
N THR A 982 -19.27 -1.69 1.40
CA THR A 982 -18.16 -2.65 1.60
C THR A 982 -17.56 -2.54 3.00
N ARG A 983 -17.47 -1.32 3.56
CA ARG A 983 -17.01 -1.09 4.94
C ARG A 983 -18.02 -1.59 5.98
N VAL A 984 -19.32 -1.42 5.76
CA VAL A 984 -20.37 -1.93 6.65
C VAL A 984 -20.40 -3.46 6.67
N LEU A 985 -20.19 -4.12 5.52
CA LEU A 985 -20.03 -5.59 5.43
C LEU A 985 -18.83 -6.09 6.26
N SER A 986 -17.69 -5.38 6.19
CA SER A 986 -16.49 -5.73 6.98
C SER A 986 -16.71 -5.61 8.51
N GLY A 987 -17.64 -4.75 8.95
CA GLY A 987 -17.93 -4.54 10.38
C GLY A 987 -18.99 -5.47 10.98
N ARG A 988 -19.91 -6.01 10.18
CA ARG A 988 -21.03 -6.84 10.67
C ARG A 988 -20.79 -8.35 10.61
N SER A 989 -19.99 -8.83 9.65
CA SER A 989 -19.73 -10.26 9.46
C SER A 989 -18.41 -10.50 8.73
N ASN A 990 -17.31 -10.61 9.48
CA ASN A 990 -15.99 -10.92 8.92
C ASN A 990 -16.00 -12.18 8.02
N SER A 991 -16.89 -13.14 8.29
CA SER A 991 -16.98 -14.38 7.49
C SER A 991 -17.64 -14.19 6.12
N GLN A 992 -18.69 -13.37 5.99
CA GLN A 992 -19.31 -13.07 4.69
C GLN A 992 -18.44 -12.17 3.83
N PHE A 993 -17.82 -11.16 4.45
CA PHE A 993 -16.84 -10.31 3.76
C PHE A 993 -15.66 -11.13 3.24
N ASP A 994 -15.08 -12.00 4.07
CA ASP A 994 -13.99 -12.88 3.65
C ASP A 994 -14.42 -13.85 2.54
N LEU A 995 -15.61 -14.45 2.62
CA LEU A 995 -16.12 -15.35 1.58
C LEU A 995 -16.36 -14.63 0.25
N MET A 996 -17.07 -13.52 0.26
CA MET A 996 -17.48 -12.82 -0.96
C MET A 996 -16.37 -11.95 -1.56
N PHE A 997 -15.58 -11.25 -0.74
CA PHE A 997 -14.65 -10.20 -1.21
C PHE A 997 -13.19 -10.67 -1.21
N ARG A 998 -12.75 -11.51 -0.25
CA ARG A 998 -11.37 -12.02 -0.20
C ARG A 998 -11.18 -13.34 -0.93
N LYS A 999 -12.05 -14.33 -0.64
CA LYS A 999 -12.00 -15.67 -1.25
C LYS A 999 -12.73 -15.72 -2.60
N ASN A 1000 -13.74 -14.87 -2.80
CA ASN A 1000 -14.64 -14.88 -3.95
C ASN A 1000 -15.32 -16.26 -4.14
N GLN A 1001 -15.79 -16.84 -3.03
CA GLN A 1001 -16.37 -18.18 -2.91
C GLN A 1001 -17.83 -18.15 -2.46
N TRP A 1002 -18.68 -18.93 -3.12
CA TRP A 1002 -20.01 -19.24 -2.59
C TRP A 1002 -19.87 -20.24 -1.44
N ASP A 1003 -20.59 -20.01 -0.34
CA ASP A 1003 -20.83 -21.08 0.62
C ASP A 1003 -21.66 -22.20 -0.01
N GLU A 1004 -21.50 -23.41 0.52
CA GLU A 1004 -22.11 -24.61 -0.05
C GLU A 1004 -23.66 -24.53 -0.11
N PRO A 1005 -24.37 -24.08 0.94
CA PRO A 1005 -25.81 -23.84 0.89
C PRO A 1005 -26.25 -22.87 -0.21
N THR A 1006 -25.61 -21.69 -0.32
CA THR A 1006 -25.95 -20.69 -1.34
C THR A 1006 -25.71 -21.22 -2.74
N ARG A 1007 -24.57 -21.87 -2.96
CA ARG A 1007 -24.22 -22.51 -4.25
C ARG A 1007 -25.27 -23.54 -4.67
N HIS A 1008 -25.71 -24.40 -3.75
CA HIS A 1008 -26.74 -25.41 -4.03
C HIS A 1008 -28.08 -24.75 -4.34
N THR A 1009 -28.46 -23.71 -3.59
CA THR A 1009 -29.69 -22.94 -3.82
C THR A 1009 -29.72 -22.29 -5.20
N LEU A 1010 -28.59 -21.75 -5.66
CA LEU A 1010 -28.46 -21.11 -6.97
C LEU A 1010 -28.19 -22.10 -8.11
N GLY A 1011 -28.04 -23.41 -7.83
CA GLY A 1011 -27.72 -24.42 -8.83
C GLY A 1011 -26.32 -24.27 -9.45
N PHE A 1012 -25.40 -23.61 -8.75
CA PHE A 1012 -24.06 -23.30 -9.25
C PHE A 1012 -23.08 -24.47 -9.05
N ARG A 1013 -22.19 -24.69 -10.03
CA ARG A 1013 -21.13 -25.72 -9.93
C ARG A 1013 -19.91 -25.16 -9.20
N LYS A 1014 -19.19 -26.02 -8.45
CA LYS A 1014 -17.86 -25.66 -7.90
C LYS A 1014 -16.88 -25.54 -9.06
N ALA A 1015 -16.10 -24.47 -9.10
CA ALA A 1015 -14.93 -24.42 -9.97
C ALA A 1015 -13.87 -25.39 -9.43
N VAL A 1016 -13.24 -26.16 -10.32
CA VAL A 1016 -12.20 -27.13 -9.92
C VAL A 1016 -10.90 -26.46 -9.44
N TRP A 1017 -10.68 -25.21 -9.83
CA TRP A 1017 -9.56 -24.36 -9.39
C TRP A 1017 -9.86 -23.57 -8.11
N ASP A 1018 -11.07 -23.70 -7.57
CA ASP A 1018 -11.53 -23.04 -6.35
C ASP A 1018 -11.26 -23.98 -5.15
N LEU A 1019 -9.95 -24.20 -4.92
CA LEU A 1019 -9.40 -25.20 -3.98
C LEU A 1019 -9.18 -24.65 -2.58
#